data_AF-A0A4P5Y100-F1
#
_entry.id   AF-A0A4P5Y100-F1
#
_cell.length_a   1.000
_cell.length_b   1.000
_cell.length_c   1.000
_cell.angle_alpha   90.00
_cell.angle_beta   90.00
_cell.angle_gamma   90.00
#
_symmetry.space_group_name_H-M   'P 1'
#
loop_
_entity.id
_entity.type
_entity.pdbx_description
1 polymer ?
#
loop_
_entity_poly.entity_id
_entity_poly.type
_entity_poly.pdbx_seq_one_letter_code
_entity_poly.pdbx_strand_id
1 'polypeptide(L)'
;MRRAFAVAAVVFAFGRSSLPAAELLFPQERQAFYSHEPIELAVAGLPEGSKAAVELVPTRSGIAPMSFEVLGKTGTTTVEVTSGTLAPDVYVVKLDGKEVGKLTISSGVIDSTLLVSQTANLNELKAGGANFLLGNAFSFGRLNPQQNGPSLTPRGTKTIGMRVFEDAIAANLPTVVYMYWTGYVTHKPFGSMKSWAAAEMNDSMRLLSFHTSQRVRRFAPNIISVGTLDEPGLGWGKTPAGGTASGFPDWDEQAWYEQRGWQFTDNPASRTDDDWLKYMTIRCEIMKDCQRQARRDFKTPWPQGTFSTDLYAPHAIMDGTDPLNQEVNDIPSSHVFVDWGIDRLGAYSGVHLEKSHDPTSRMAHAMNGQLFGDPVVPPQQTYAYRAAMNGMLAAGLTSNWWLNTGAMKPADLAEINNAAKKIGPVLKETLFTGHDVGVLWSFTELAMREKDITLKEASKKTGEQIKLMIASLPENTALKGKEIDINAYSIGGDYKEAVLTAHYALARAGFPAQIIHERTLPYGALKTIKTLVIVGQTYDLPDAMAEHLKKFTDAGGRIVVDKSTTVQFDNAIVANVDLKGLSYRWSVLFLQDAKSFKTPREASLYQTNHFMDEPVRNAVTPLKAAMRQTASKSWAETDSTELLIEHQRGGEGTIVLAINGYEELPTVAEDKKYPIYNYAPYSPTFALRLPPPLLGELRGEGANPSSTPVVFTLEGPNFDRSTELTNPTAPMTAKFEPGEMKVYFVAPRRPEGIAVEATVRNGVLAIEATLKRLSMPWPIVVSITDPTGQELFRLNRSTNLTGKYHETFSLGANAPAGEFVVKLTSVVANLAGETKVAHKSVSRAPRPVANVRIFDTERLKDFLLTKPEIVVATNAGTSPDVIRHLTDRLAIAGLKVTVKSEADVLRKVLYPRVWNPYAKVFAVSKTKTPVAAKFDKEISLGVVADGSLTAKTADGQDVSNDWRLPNSRLTIVGEGFVDFSGDVEQCYEPGVQLHVNEQRQVTVLNADGVDAKTSAEFRVRWSRPWSKLTQHVGAYQLPAQLPEAYTTDSHLIVLGSSTTSHAVAVLQASELLPQIADEKYPGPGGALVSLCWSPFAAEKNAIVLASSDPAGIKAGVEALTQLLK
;
A
#
# COMPACT_ATOMS: atom_id res chain seq x y z
N MET A 1 18.32 -43.31 -86.75
CA MET A 1 18.70 -43.58 -85.35
C MET A 1 19.79 -42.60 -84.93
N ARG A 2 19.43 -41.50 -84.24
CA ARG A 2 20.36 -40.52 -83.66
C ARG A 2 19.76 -39.99 -82.35
N ARG A 3 20.54 -40.00 -81.26
CA ARG A 3 20.23 -39.31 -79.99
C ARG A 3 20.67 -37.85 -80.11
N ALA A 4 19.82 -36.92 -79.70
CA ALA A 4 20.13 -35.49 -79.58
C ALA A 4 19.86 -35.02 -78.16
N PHE A 5 20.84 -34.32 -77.60
CA PHE A 5 20.83 -33.64 -76.31
C PHE A 5 19.88 -32.44 -76.33
N ALA A 6 19.08 -32.25 -75.28
CA ALA A 6 18.37 -31.01 -74.99
C ALA A 6 18.83 -30.49 -73.62
N VAL A 7 19.38 -29.27 -73.62
CA VAL A 7 19.84 -28.52 -72.46
C VAL A 7 18.65 -27.80 -71.85
N ALA A 8 18.38 -28.02 -70.56
CA ALA A 8 17.39 -27.27 -69.79
C ALA A 8 18.10 -26.15 -69.01
N ALA A 9 17.76 -24.90 -69.32
CA ALA A 9 18.20 -23.73 -68.58
C ALA A 9 17.37 -23.57 -67.29
N VAL A 10 18.02 -23.63 -66.13
CA VAL A 10 17.43 -23.28 -64.84
C VAL A 10 17.54 -21.77 -64.66
N VAL A 11 16.41 -21.07 -64.73
CA VAL A 11 16.31 -19.65 -64.36
C VAL A 11 16.13 -19.57 -62.85
N PHE A 12 17.18 -19.13 -62.14
CA PHE A 12 17.07 -18.69 -60.74
C PHE A 12 16.26 -17.39 -60.70
N ALA A 13 14.97 -17.49 -60.34
CA ALA A 13 14.22 -16.33 -59.90
C ALA A 13 14.81 -15.87 -58.56
N PHE A 14 15.67 -14.85 -58.60
CA PHE A 14 16.02 -14.07 -57.42
C PHE A 14 14.72 -13.50 -56.86
N GLY A 15 14.21 -14.13 -55.79
CA GLY A 15 13.12 -13.58 -55.01
C GLY A 15 13.54 -12.19 -54.54
N ARG A 16 12.97 -11.15 -55.16
CA ARG A 16 13.03 -9.80 -54.60
C ARG A 16 12.42 -9.91 -53.21
N SER A 17 13.27 -9.91 -52.18
CA SER A 17 12.83 -9.75 -50.80
C SER A 17 12.01 -8.46 -50.77
N SER A 18 10.69 -8.58 -50.64
CA SER A 18 9.84 -7.42 -50.40
C SER A 18 10.39 -6.76 -49.14
N LEU A 19 10.91 -5.54 -49.27
CA LEU A 19 11.34 -4.78 -48.10
C LEU A 19 10.16 -4.75 -47.11
N PRO A 20 10.40 -5.02 -45.82
CA PRO A 20 9.34 -4.95 -44.84
C PRO A 20 8.71 -3.55 -44.87
N ALA A 21 7.39 -3.47 -44.81
CA ALA A 21 6.69 -2.18 -44.75
C ALA A 21 7.10 -1.42 -43.49
N ALA A 22 7.18 -0.09 -43.59
CA ALA A 22 7.48 0.75 -42.43
C ALA A 22 6.45 0.51 -41.33
N GLU A 23 6.92 0.34 -40.09
CA GLU A 23 6.10 0.02 -38.93
C GLU A 23 6.41 1.01 -37.81
N LEU A 24 5.35 1.59 -37.22
CA LEU A 24 5.49 2.42 -36.04
C LEU A 24 5.45 1.55 -34.78
N LEU A 25 6.43 1.74 -33.90
CA LEU A 25 6.58 1.06 -32.63
C LEU A 25 6.53 2.08 -31.48
N PHE A 26 6.10 1.61 -30.31
CA PHE A 26 6.17 2.33 -29.04
C PHE A 26 7.25 1.65 -28.18
N PRO A 27 8.51 2.15 -28.15
CA PRO A 27 9.60 1.50 -27.41
C PRO A 27 9.30 1.22 -25.93
N GLN A 28 8.53 2.10 -25.29
CA GLN A 28 8.10 1.98 -23.89
C GLN A 28 6.96 0.96 -23.68
N GLU A 29 6.40 0.40 -24.76
CA GLU A 29 5.22 -0.47 -24.79
C GLU A 29 3.97 0.15 -24.13
N ARG A 30 3.92 1.49 -24.05
CA ARG A 30 2.85 2.26 -23.42
C ARG A 30 2.03 3.02 -24.45
N GLN A 31 0.74 3.15 -24.17
CA GLN A 31 -0.20 3.97 -24.97
C GLN A 31 -0.90 5.05 -24.16
N ALA A 32 -0.61 5.15 -22.86
CA ALA A 32 -1.13 6.19 -21.98
C ALA A 32 0.02 6.87 -21.24
N PHE A 33 0.03 8.19 -21.30
CA PHE A 33 1.06 9.05 -20.71
C PHE A 33 0.42 10.27 -20.08
N TYR A 34 1.02 10.79 -19.01
CA TYR A 34 0.76 12.16 -18.64
C TYR A 34 1.45 13.11 -19.60
N SER A 35 0.85 14.26 -19.82
CA SER A 35 1.33 15.31 -20.72
C SER A 35 2.74 15.82 -20.40
N HIS A 36 3.20 15.66 -19.15
CA HIS A 36 4.55 16.04 -18.75
C HIS A 36 5.57 14.89 -18.88
N GLU A 37 5.18 13.72 -19.39
CA GLU A 37 6.10 12.62 -19.72
C GLU A 37 6.64 12.76 -21.15
N PRO A 38 7.90 12.35 -21.40
CA PRO A 38 8.40 12.16 -22.76
C PRO A 38 7.82 10.88 -23.37
N ILE A 39 7.60 10.90 -24.69
CA ILE A 39 7.03 9.77 -25.44
C ILE A 39 7.99 9.43 -26.58
N GLU A 40 8.45 8.19 -26.61
CA GLU A 40 9.28 7.71 -27.70
C GLU A 40 8.44 7.04 -28.79
N LEU A 41 8.72 7.39 -30.04
CA LEU A 41 8.12 6.80 -31.23
C LEU A 41 9.24 6.33 -32.14
N ALA A 42 9.15 5.08 -32.61
CA ALA A 42 10.16 4.47 -33.45
C ALA A 42 9.55 3.97 -34.77
N VAL A 43 10.20 4.27 -35.89
CA VAL A 43 9.80 3.77 -37.21
C VAL A 43 10.82 2.74 -37.68
N ALA A 44 10.42 1.48 -37.71
CA ALA A 44 11.22 0.35 -38.18
C ALA A 44 10.94 0.06 -39.65
N GLY A 45 11.91 -0.53 -40.36
CA GLY A 45 11.76 -0.96 -41.76
C GLY A 45 11.79 0.17 -42.80
N LEU A 46 12.05 1.42 -42.40
CA LEU A 46 12.14 2.56 -43.30
C LEU A 46 13.50 2.56 -44.03
N PRO A 47 13.54 2.48 -45.39
CA PRO A 47 14.81 2.49 -46.12
C PRO A 47 15.66 3.71 -45.82
N GLU A 48 16.99 3.54 -45.82
CA GLU A 48 17.93 4.64 -45.57
C GLU A 48 17.68 5.82 -46.53
N GLY A 49 17.57 7.03 -45.98
CA GLY A 49 17.29 8.26 -46.72
C GLY A 49 15.84 8.46 -47.16
N SER A 50 14.97 7.45 -47.02
CA SER A 50 13.53 7.62 -47.26
C SER A 50 12.85 8.33 -46.09
N LYS A 51 11.67 8.92 -46.34
CA LYS A 51 10.90 9.66 -45.34
C LYS A 51 9.58 8.97 -45.08
N ALA A 52 9.13 9.00 -43.83
CA ALA A 52 7.76 8.68 -43.46
C ALA A 52 7.17 9.83 -42.63
N ALA A 53 5.91 10.15 -42.88
CA ALA A 53 5.17 11.15 -42.11
C ALA A 53 4.51 10.49 -40.90
N VAL A 54 4.76 11.01 -39.71
CA VAL A 54 4.05 10.62 -38.48
C VAL A 54 3.13 11.76 -38.09
N GLU A 55 1.85 11.45 -37.87
CA GLU A 55 0.85 12.41 -37.41
C GLU A 55 0.20 11.94 -36.11
N LEU A 56 0.09 12.85 -35.16
CA LEU A 56 -0.65 12.68 -33.90
C LEU A 56 -1.86 13.62 -33.98
N VAL A 57 -3.02 13.05 -34.26
CA VAL A 57 -4.25 13.79 -34.54
C VAL A 57 -5.17 13.74 -33.31
N PRO A 58 -5.42 14.86 -32.61
CA PRO A 58 -6.31 14.89 -31.45
C PRO A 58 -7.75 14.57 -31.87
N THR A 59 -8.51 13.93 -30.99
CA THR A 59 -9.94 13.65 -31.19
C THR A 59 -10.82 14.84 -30.85
N ARG A 60 -10.37 15.73 -29.97
CA ARG A 60 -11.08 16.95 -29.58
C ARG A 60 -10.79 18.09 -30.56
N SER A 61 -11.85 18.78 -30.99
CA SER A 61 -11.75 19.98 -31.83
C SER A 61 -11.01 21.11 -31.12
N GLY A 62 -10.21 21.88 -31.86
CA GLY A 62 -9.51 23.07 -31.36
C GLY A 62 -8.06 22.83 -30.93
N ILE A 63 -7.66 21.57 -30.67
CA ILE A 63 -6.26 21.20 -30.46
C ILE A 63 -5.60 21.01 -31.83
N ALA A 64 -4.40 21.57 -32.02
CA ALA A 64 -3.68 21.41 -33.27
C ALA A 64 -3.07 20.00 -33.39
N PRO A 65 -3.18 19.32 -34.55
CA PRO A 65 -2.46 18.08 -34.78
C PRO A 65 -0.95 18.33 -34.80
N MET A 66 -0.18 17.35 -34.35
CA MET A 66 1.28 17.36 -34.48
C MET A 66 1.67 16.47 -35.66
N SER A 67 2.48 16.98 -36.57
CA SER A 67 3.01 16.23 -37.71
C SER A 67 4.50 16.47 -37.86
N PHE A 68 5.25 15.42 -38.16
CA PHE A 68 6.69 15.49 -38.41
C PHE A 68 7.14 14.37 -39.35
N GLU A 69 8.24 14.60 -40.06
CA GLU A 69 8.87 13.59 -40.89
C GLU A 69 9.95 12.84 -40.10
N VAL A 70 10.01 11.52 -40.30
CA VAL A 70 11.09 10.66 -39.81
C VAL A 70 11.93 10.25 -41.03
N LEU A 71 13.24 10.47 -40.96
CA LEU A 71 14.18 10.06 -42.00
C LEU A 71 14.74 8.68 -41.67
N GLY A 72 14.61 7.73 -42.59
CA GLY A 72 15.12 6.38 -42.46
C GLY A 72 16.65 6.36 -42.32
N LYS A 73 17.13 5.51 -41.43
CA LYS A 73 18.55 5.25 -41.17
C LYS A 73 18.82 3.75 -41.37
N THR A 74 20.08 3.33 -41.26
CA THR A 74 20.41 1.92 -41.07
C THR A 74 19.77 1.41 -39.78
N GLY A 75 18.62 0.74 -39.91
CA GLY A 75 17.85 0.18 -38.79
C GLY A 75 16.57 0.95 -38.48
N THR A 76 16.37 1.29 -37.21
CA THR A 76 15.14 1.91 -36.70
C THR A 76 15.39 3.36 -36.31
N THR A 77 14.53 4.26 -36.77
CA THR A 77 14.65 5.67 -36.43
C THR A 77 13.73 6.02 -35.28
N THR A 78 14.31 6.50 -34.19
CA THR A 78 13.57 6.84 -32.96
C THR A 78 13.58 8.34 -32.73
N VAL A 79 12.43 8.87 -32.33
CA VAL A 79 12.25 10.26 -31.95
C VAL A 79 11.52 10.36 -30.62
N GLU A 80 11.82 11.40 -29.85
CA GLU A 80 11.17 11.73 -28.59
C GLU A 80 10.23 12.93 -28.81
N VAL A 81 8.93 12.69 -28.62
CA VAL A 81 7.96 13.76 -28.41
C VAL A 81 8.18 14.28 -26.99
N THR A 82 8.69 15.49 -26.89
CA THR A 82 9.18 16.05 -25.63
C THR A 82 8.04 16.29 -24.64
N SER A 83 8.33 16.22 -23.34
CA SER A 83 7.39 16.58 -22.28
C SER A 83 6.68 17.93 -22.54
N GLY A 84 5.37 17.95 -22.31
CA GLY A 84 4.51 19.12 -22.49
C GLY A 84 4.21 19.48 -23.94
N THR A 85 4.58 18.64 -24.92
CA THR A 85 4.28 18.93 -26.34
C THR A 85 2.81 18.75 -26.66
N LEU A 86 2.20 17.66 -26.19
CA LEU A 86 0.83 17.30 -26.48
C LEU A 86 -0.11 17.73 -25.35
N ALA A 87 -1.23 18.35 -25.72
CA ALA A 87 -2.33 18.68 -24.84
C ALA A 87 -3.07 17.41 -24.41
N PRO A 88 -3.67 17.38 -23.21
CA PRO A 88 -4.47 16.26 -22.78
C PRO A 88 -5.63 15.97 -23.74
N ASP A 89 -5.60 14.78 -24.36
CA ASP A 89 -6.60 14.25 -25.28
C ASP A 89 -6.27 12.79 -25.67
N VAL A 90 -7.17 12.13 -26.38
CA VAL A 90 -6.86 10.92 -27.16
C VAL A 90 -6.38 11.35 -28.55
N TYR A 91 -5.27 10.79 -29.00
CA TYR A 91 -4.67 11.04 -30.30
C TYR A 91 -4.74 9.78 -31.16
N VAL A 92 -5.23 9.93 -32.39
CA VAL A 92 -5.07 8.95 -33.45
C VAL A 92 -3.66 9.09 -34.01
N VAL A 93 -2.89 8.01 -33.97
CA VAL A 93 -1.52 7.98 -34.46
C VAL A 93 -1.51 7.43 -35.88
N LYS A 94 -0.96 8.19 -36.82
CA LYS A 94 -0.87 7.82 -38.23
C LYS A 94 0.57 7.74 -38.71
N LEU A 95 0.83 6.78 -39.59
CA LEU A 95 2.06 6.64 -40.37
C LEU A 95 1.68 6.70 -41.86
N ASP A 96 2.21 7.70 -42.58
CA ASP A 96 1.89 7.98 -43.98
C ASP A 96 0.37 8.03 -44.25
N GLY A 97 -0.35 8.74 -43.37
CA GLY A 97 -1.80 8.91 -43.42
C GLY A 97 -2.63 7.71 -42.96
N LYS A 98 -2.02 6.54 -42.72
CA LYS A 98 -2.70 5.33 -42.23
C LYS A 98 -2.71 5.30 -40.71
N GLU A 99 -3.87 5.07 -40.09
CA GLU A 99 -3.98 4.84 -38.65
C GLU A 99 -3.23 3.56 -38.25
N VAL A 100 -2.32 3.69 -37.28
CA VAL A 100 -1.48 2.60 -36.76
C VAL A 100 -1.66 2.38 -35.26
N GLY A 101 -2.28 3.32 -34.54
CA GLY A 101 -2.53 3.18 -33.11
C GLY A 101 -3.22 4.38 -32.50
N LYS A 102 -3.36 4.34 -31.17
CA LYS A 102 -3.91 5.42 -30.36
C LYS A 102 -2.99 5.72 -29.19
N LEU A 103 -2.97 6.98 -28.78
CA LEU A 103 -2.18 7.50 -27.67
C LEU A 103 -3.09 8.35 -26.78
N THR A 104 -3.19 8.03 -25.50
CA THR A 104 -3.94 8.83 -24.53
C THR A 104 -2.99 9.71 -23.75
N ILE A 105 -3.21 11.02 -23.80
CA ILE A 105 -2.47 12.01 -23.03
C ILE A 105 -3.38 12.53 -21.93
N SER A 106 -3.00 12.27 -20.69
CA SER A 106 -3.71 12.71 -19.50
C SER A 106 -3.05 13.91 -18.86
N SER A 107 -3.82 14.74 -18.16
CA SER A 107 -3.30 15.98 -17.56
C SER A 107 -2.38 15.72 -16.35
N GLY A 108 -2.60 14.62 -15.63
CA GLY A 108 -2.02 14.38 -14.31
C GLY A 108 -2.69 15.18 -13.19
N VAL A 109 -3.73 15.94 -13.50
CA VAL A 109 -4.42 16.83 -12.57
C VAL A 109 -5.63 16.11 -11.99
N ILE A 110 -5.59 15.84 -10.69
CA ILE A 110 -6.70 15.23 -9.94
C ILE A 110 -7.69 16.29 -9.45
N ASP A 111 -8.96 15.91 -9.31
CA ASP A 111 -10.06 16.80 -8.91
C ASP A 111 -9.93 17.35 -7.47
N SER A 112 -9.19 16.64 -6.62
CA SER A 112 -8.94 16.96 -5.21
C SER A 112 -7.59 16.41 -4.76
N THR A 113 -6.91 17.11 -3.85
CA THR A 113 -5.67 16.63 -3.22
C THR A 113 -5.89 15.65 -2.06
N LEU A 114 -7.14 15.50 -1.59
CA LEU A 114 -7.60 14.33 -0.84
C LEU A 114 -7.91 13.20 -1.83
N LEU A 115 -7.32 12.05 -1.59
CA LEU A 115 -7.48 10.86 -2.41
C LEU A 115 -8.59 9.95 -1.85
N VAL A 116 -9.51 9.51 -2.69
CA VAL A 116 -10.61 8.58 -2.33
C VAL A 116 -10.79 7.50 -3.39
N SER A 117 -10.98 6.25 -2.97
CA SER A 117 -11.19 5.10 -3.86
C SER A 117 -11.98 3.98 -3.18
N GLN A 118 -12.24 2.89 -3.91
CA GLN A 118 -12.93 1.69 -3.44
C GLN A 118 -12.54 0.43 -4.23
N THR A 119 -12.86 -0.76 -3.74
CA THR A 119 -12.64 -2.00 -4.50
C THR A 119 -13.73 -2.18 -5.57
N ALA A 120 -13.52 -1.61 -6.76
CA ALA A 120 -14.45 -1.71 -7.88
C ALA A 120 -13.72 -1.69 -9.24
N ASN A 121 -14.43 -2.01 -10.32
CA ASN A 121 -13.87 -1.81 -11.66
C ASN A 121 -13.76 -0.31 -11.98
N LEU A 122 -12.96 0.05 -12.99
CA LEU A 122 -12.63 1.44 -13.33
C LEU A 122 -13.86 2.34 -13.58
N ASN A 123 -14.94 1.81 -14.14
CA ASN A 123 -16.15 2.59 -14.41
C ASN A 123 -16.93 2.86 -13.12
N GLU A 124 -17.10 1.85 -12.28
CA GLU A 124 -17.72 1.97 -10.96
C GLU A 124 -16.90 2.86 -10.01
N LEU A 125 -15.56 2.80 -10.11
CA LEU A 125 -14.65 3.69 -9.40
C LEU A 125 -15.01 5.16 -9.65
N LYS A 126 -15.01 5.56 -10.92
CA LYS A 126 -15.33 6.93 -11.35
C LYS A 126 -16.76 7.33 -10.95
N ALA A 127 -17.72 6.44 -11.14
CA ALA A 127 -19.11 6.67 -10.74
C ALA A 127 -19.26 6.86 -9.21
N GLY A 128 -18.40 6.21 -8.42
CA GLY A 128 -18.30 6.37 -6.97
C GLY A 128 -17.53 7.59 -6.51
N GLY A 129 -17.13 8.48 -7.42
CA GLY A 129 -16.38 9.69 -7.10
C GLY A 129 -14.91 9.43 -6.74
N ALA A 130 -14.36 8.25 -7.05
CA ALA A 130 -12.96 7.94 -6.84
C ALA A 130 -12.05 8.84 -7.68
N ASN A 131 -10.90 9.20 -7.13
CA ASN A 131 -9.88 9.99 -7.81
C ASN A 131 -8.46 9.39 -7.68
N PHE A 132 -8.36 8.14 -7.22
CA PHE A 132 -7.18 7.30 -7.40
C PHE A 132 -7.59 5.83 -7.59
N LEU A 133 -6.65 5.01 -8.04
CA LEU A 133 -6.80 3.57 -8.20
C LEU A 133 -5.85 2.84 -7.23
N LEU A 134 -6.28 1.69 -6.73
CA LEU A 134 -5.37 0.79 -6.04
C LEU A 134 -4.76 -0.20 -7.03
N GLY A 135 -3.43 -0.18 -7.15
CA GLY A 135 -2.65 -1.06 -8.00
C GLY A 135 -1.92 -2.14 -7.20
N ASN A 136 -1.47 -3.18 -7.89
CA ASN A 136 -0.57 -4.19 -7.32
C ASN A 136 0.66 -4.37 -8.22
N ALA A 137 1.77 -4.80 -7.62
CA ALA A 137 3.02 -5.05 -8.33
C ALA A 137 3.23 -6.52 -8.76
N PHE A 138 2.23 -7.39 -8.60
CA PHE A 138 2.36 -8.85 -8.79
C PHE A 138 2.17 -9.33 -10.21
N SER A 139 1.43 -8.60 -11.01
CA SER A 139 0.96 -9.10 -12.30
C SER A 139 1.89 -8.74 -13.46
N PHE A 140 3.19 -8.62 -13.18
CA PHE A 140 4.26 -8.41 -14.15
C PHE A 140 4.89 -9.77 -14.51
N GLY A 141 5.22 -9.97 -15.78
CA GLY A 141 5.76 -11.24 -16.28
C GLY A 141 5.03 -11.74 -17.53
N ARG A 142 5.75 -11.77 -18.65
CA ARG A 142 5.30 -12.33 -19.94
C ARG A 142 5.78 -13.77 -20.06
N LEU A 143 4.97 -14.72 -19.62
CA LEU A 143 5.31 -16.14 -19.71
C LEU A 143 4.93 -16.71 -21.07
N ASN A 144 5.73 -17.67 -21.54
CA ASN A 144 5.39 -18.52 -22.68
C ASN A 144 4.50 -19.68 -22.18
N PRO A 145 3.21 -19.72 -22.55
CA PRO A 145 2.29 -20.74 -22.04
C PRO A 145 2.61 -22.15 -22.55
N GLN A 146 3.36 -22.29 -23.65
CA GLN A 146 3.76 -23.59 -24.20
C GLN A 146 5.09 -24.11 -23.63
N GLN A 147 5.99 -23.22 -23.21
CA GLN A 147 7.38 -23.58 -22.85
C GLN A 147 7.70 -23.44 -21.36
N ASN A 148 6.75 -23.03 -20.52
CA ASN A 148 6.97 -22.81 -19.07
C ASN A 148 8.19 -21.90 -18.79
N GLY A 149 8.43 -20.92 -19.67
CA GLY A 149 9.63 -20.07 -19.74
C GLY A 149 9.29 -18.60 -20.03
N PRO A 150 10.29 -17.70 -20.13
CA PRO A 150 10.07 -16.34 -20.61
C PRO A 150 9.53 -16.32 -22.05
N SER A 151 8.68 -15.35 -22.37
CA SER A 151 8.31 -15.07 -23.76
C SER A 151 9.52 -14.58 -24.55
N LEU A 152 9.82 -15.24 -25.67
CA LEU A 152 10.92 -14.85 -26.58
C LEU A 152 10.52 -13.71 -27.52
N THR A 153 9.21 -13.48 -27.67
CA THR A 153 8.62 -12.40 -28.47
C THR A 153 7.76 -11.51 -27.56
N PRO A 154 8.37 -10.75 -26.64
CA PRO A 154 7.61 -10.02 -25.64
C PRO A 154 6.80 -8.87 -26.25
N ARG A 155 7.27 -8.23 -27.34
CA ARG A 155 6.60 -7.06 -27.95
C ARG A 155 5.14 -7.32 -28.31
N GLY A 156 4.27 -6.35 -28.01
CA GLY A 156 2.85 -6.40 -28.34
C GLY A 156 1.98 -7.19 -27.35
N THR A 157 2.59 -7.90 -26.39
CA THR A 157 1.86 -8.54 -25.28
C THR A 157 2.04 -7.71 -24.01
N LYS A 158 0.97 -7.06 -23.52
CA LYS A 158 1.01 -6.34 -22.25
C LYS A 158 0.67 -7.27 -21.10
N THR A 159 1.45 -7.20 -20.02
CA THR A 159 1.10 -7.85 -18.76
C THR A 159 -0.13 -7.20 -18.15
N ILE A 160 -0.78 -7.89 -17.22
CA ILE A 160 -1.88 -7.32 -16.44
C ILE A 160 -1.37 -6.10 -15.66
N GLY A 161 -0.17 -6.20 -15.08
CA GLY A 161 0.49 -5.10 -14.35
C GLY A 161 0.61 -3.83 -15.21
N MET A 162 1.23 -3.93 -16.39
CA MET A 162 1.34 -2.79 -17.32
C MET A 162 -0.03 -2.19 -17.68
N ARG A 163 -1.02 -3.05 -17.97
CA ARG A 163 -2.35 -2.61 -18.38
C ARG A 163 -3.05 -1.81 -17.27
N VAL A 164 -2.98 -2.26 -16.02
CA VAL A 164 -3.62 -1.57 -14.89
C VAL A 164 -3.09 -0.14 -14.74
N PHE A 165 -1.77 0.06 -14.79
CA PHE A 165 -1.18 1.41 -14.68
C PHE A 165 -1.47 2.28 -15.90
N GLU A 166 -1.47 1.71 -17.11
CA GLU A 166 -1.86 2.46 -18.30
C GLU A 166 -3.33 2.86 -18.29
N ASP A 167 -4.23 1.98 -17.87
CA ASP A 167 -5.66 2.26 -17.75
C ASP A 167 -5.91 3.34 -16.68
N ALA A 168 -5.17 3.30 -15.57
CA ALA A 168 -5.20 4.35 -14.54
C ALA A 168 -4.74 5.70 -15.10
N ILE A 169 -3.62 5.75 -15.83
CA ILE A 169 -3.14 6.96 -16.49
C ILE A 169 -4.16 7.46 -17.51
N ALA A 170 -4.69 6.60 -18.37
CA ALA A 170 -5.72 6.96 -19.36
C ALA A 170 -7.00 7.49 -18.70
N ALA A 171 -7.32 7.00 -17.51
CA ALA A 171 -8.40 7.50 -16.68
C ALA A 171 -8.06 8.79 -15.90
N ASN A 172 -6.82 9.26 -15.98
CA ASN A 172 -6.28 10.37 -15.20
C ASN A 172 -6.40 10.14 -13.68
N LEU A 173 -6.20 8.89 -13.25
CA LEU A 173 -6.20 8.46 -11.86
C LEU A 173 -4.77 8.11 -11.43
N PRO A 174 -4.20 8.78 -10.41
CA PRO A 174 -3.00 8.29 -9.75
C PRO A 174 -3.25 6.94 -9.07
N THR A 175 -2.18 6.26 -8.70
CA THR A 175 -2.21 4.92 -8.13
C THR A 175 -1.48 4.85 -6.79
N VAL A 176 -2.07 4.15 -5.82
CA VAL A 176 -1.38 3.63 -4.63
C VAL A 176 -1.10 2.16 -4.88
N VAL A 177 0.13 1.70 -4.66
CA VAL A 177 0.57 0.36 -5.07
C VAL A 177 0.93 -0.50 -3.87
N TYR A 178 0.36 -1.69 -3.77
CA TYR A 178 0.87 -2.73 -2.87
C TYR A 178 1.95 -3.58 -3.56
N MET A 179 3.10 -3.70 -2.91
CA MET A 179 4.20 -4.57 -3.33
C MET A 179 3.93 -6.03 -3.04
N TYR A 180 3.15 -6.31 -1.98
CA TYR A 180 2.78 -7.61 -1.44
C TYR A 180 1.27 -7.73 -1.23
N TRP A 181 0.65 -8.69 -1.94
CA TRP A 181 -0.71 -9.13 -1.70
C TRP A 181 -0.62 -10.56 -1.15
N THR A 182 -0.36 -10.69 0.14
CA THR A 182 -0.55 -11.95 0.84
C THR A 182 -2.05 -12.11 1.00
N GLY A 183 -2.65 -13.16 0.41
CA GLY A 183 -4.10 -13.34 0.45
C GLY A 183 -4.68 -13.10 1.85
N TYR A 184 -5.85 -12.47 1.88
CA TYR A 184 -6.57 -11.80 3.00
C TYR A 184 -6.62 -12.52 4.37
N VAL A 185 -6.15 -13.76 4.51
CA VAL A 185 -6.47 -14.60 5.66
C VAL A 185 -5.29 -14.82 6.62
N THR A 186 -4.04 -14.60 6.20
CA THR A 186 -2.91 -14.90 7.10
C THR A 186 -2.11 -13.71 7.58
N HIS A 187 -2.16 -12.54 6.94
CA HIS A 187 -1.40 -11.35 7.38
C HIS A 187 0.11 -11.61 7.55
N LYS A 188 0.62 -12.67 6.91
CA LYS A 188 1.87 -13.33 7.30
C LYS A 188 2.78 -13.59 6.11
N PRO A 189 4.08 -13.81 6.35
CA PRO A 189 5.05 -13.95 5.27
C PRO A 189 4.81 -15.26 4.51
N PHE A 190 4.25 -15.20 3.29
CA PHE A 190 4.03 -16.33 2.37
C PHE A 190 3.88 -17.72 3.06
N GLY A 191 2.97 -17.83 4.05
CA GLY A 191 2.83 -18.99 4.94
C GLY A 191 2.54 -18.60 6.39
N SER A 192 1.72 -19.38 7.10
CA SER A 192 1.29 -19.05 8.47
C SER A 192 2.35 -19.29 9.56
N MET A 193 3.38 -20.08 9.26
CA MET A 193 4.48 -20.46 10.17
C MET A 193 5.86 -20.02 9.68
N LYS A 194 5.96 -19.20 8.63
CA LYS A 194 7.26 -18.72 8.16
C LYS A 194 7.68 -17.51 8.99
N SER A 195 8.98 -17.36 9.20
CA SER A 195 9.52 -16.23 9.95
C SER A 195 9.98 -15.10 9.03
N TRP A 196 9.64 -13.86 9.41
CA TRP A 196 10.23 -12.65 8.84
C TRP A 196 11.74 -12.53 9.13
N ALA A 197 12.22 -13.11 10.23
CA ALA A 197 13.64 -13.09 10.55
C ALA A 197 14.48 -14.12 9.76
N ALA A 198 13.83 -15.06 9.05
CA ALA A 198 14.53 -16.05 8.26
C ALA A 198 15.30 -15.37 7.10
N ALA A 199 16.58 -15.73 6.92
CA ALA A 199 17.45 -15.12 5.92
C ALA A 199 16.88 -15.21 4.49
N GLU A 200 16.26 -16.34 4.15
CA GLU A 200 15.63 -16.57 2.84
C GLU A 200 14.35 -15.76 2.61
N MET A 201 13.60 -15.45 3.68
CA MET A 201 12.47 -14.53 3.63
C MET A 201 12.96 -13.10 3.40
N ASN A 202 13.98 -12.69 4.15
CA ASN A 202 14.64 -11.41 3.95
C ASN A 202 15.13 -11.27 2.50
N ASP A 203 15.92 -12.21 1.98
CA ASP A 203 16.39 -12.18 0.59
C ASP A 203 15.25 -12.14 -0.44
N SER A 204 14.11 -12.76 -0.13
CA SER A 204 12.92 -12.71 -0.99
C SER A 204 12.29 -11.33 -1.02
N MET A 205 12.08 -10.71 0.15
CA MET A 205 11.58 -9.33 0.26
C MET A 205 12.51 -8.33 -0.42
N ARG A 206 13.82 -8.48 -0.22
CA ARG A 206 14.82 -7.60 -0.82
C ARG A 206 14.72 -7.60 -2.34
N LEU A 207 14.70 -8.79 -2.95
CA LEU A 207 14.52 -8.93 -4.39
C LEU A 207 13.23 -8.29 -4.88
N LEU A 208 12.11 -8.57 -4.22
CA LEU A 208 10.81 -8.02 -4.60
C LEU A 208 10.76 -6.49 -4.47
N SER A 209 11.48 -5.93 -3.50
CA SER A 209 11.64 -4.47 -3.33
C SER A 209 12.41 -3.83 -4.49
N PHE A 210 13.51 -4.45 -4.92
CA PHE A 210 14.24 -4.04 -6.12
C PHE A 210 13.38 -4.19 -7.38
N HIS A 211 12.67 -5.30 -7.54
CA HIS A 211 11.89 -5.57 -8.75
C HIS A 211 10.68 -4.65 -8.85
N THR A 212 9.95 -4.45 -7.75
CA THR A 212 8.79 -3.57 -7.72
C THR A 212 9.20 -2.14 -8.06
N SER A 213 10.20 -1.58 -7.38
CA SER A 213 10.69 -0.22 -7.68
C SER A 213 11.10 -0.06 -9.14
N GLN A 214 11.82 -1.03 -9.73
CA GLN A 214 12.22 -1.00 -11.15
C GLN A 214 11.04 -1.09 -12.12
N ARG A 215 10.07 -1.99 -11.86
CA ARG A 215 8.88 -2.17 -12.69
C ARG A 215 8.03 -0.90 -12.67
N VAL A 216 7.75 -0.37 -11.47
CA VAL A 216 6.73 0.67 -11.30
C VAL A 216 7.26 2.09 -11.48
N ARG A 217 8.57 2.35 -11.31
CA ARG A 217 9.16 3.70 -11.53
C ARG A 217 9.01 4.21 -12.97
N ARG A 218 8.76 3.34 -13.95
CA ARG A 218 8.40 3.76 -15.32
C ARG A 218 7.07 4.52 -15.38
N PHE A 219 6.26 4.38 -14.33
CA PHE A 219 5.00 5.09 -14.08
C PHE A 219 5.14 6.04 -12.88
N ALA A 220 6.37 6.46 -12.53
CA ALA A 220 6.62 7.26 -11.33
C ALA A 220 5.66 8.46 -11.15
N PRO A 221 5.28 9.22 -12.20
CA PRO A 221 4.34 10.32 -12.03
C PRO A 221 2.89 9.88 -11.71
N ASN A 222 2.54 8.62 -11.95
CA ASN A 222 1.24 8.05 -11.61
C ASN A 222 1.19 7.56 -10.16
N ILE A 223 2.32 7.23 -9.56
CA ILE A 223 2.35 6.50 -8.29
C ILE A 223 2.54 7.48 -7.13
N ILE A 224 1.57 7.50 -6.22
CA ILE A 224 1.58 8.36 -5.02
C ILE A 224 2.47 7.75 -3.94
N SER A 225 2.26 6.46 -3.68
CA SER A 225 3.00 5.69 -2.72
C SER A 225 3.01 4.22 -3.09
N VAL A 226 4.02 3.53 -2.57
CA VAL A 226 4.17 2.10 -2.64
C VAL A 226 4.23 1.57 -1.22
N GLY A 227 3.26 0.75 -0.84
CA GLY A 227 3.24 0.03 0.42
C GLY A 227 3.76 -1.36 0.25
N THR A 228 4.47 -1.89 1.26
CA THR A 228 4.94 -3.26 1.18
C THR A 228 3.76 -4.22 1.27
N LEU A 229 3.24 -4.47 2.46
CA LEU A 229 2.34 -5.56 2.80
C LEU A 229 0.97 -5.00 3.16
N ASP A 230 -0.04 -5.71 2.70
CA ASP A 230 -1.38 -5.64 3.25
C ASP A 230 -1.37 -6.33 4.63
N GLU A 231 -1.53 -5.53 5.69
CA GLU A 231 -1.70 -5.99 7.08
C GLU A 231 -0.64 -7.02 7.56
N PRO A 232 0.64 -6.65 7.75
CA PRO A 232 1.67 -7.60 8.17
C PRO A 232 1.62 -7.96 9.66
N GLY A 233 1.93 -9.22 9.96
CA GLY A 233 2.05 -9.82 11.28
C GLY A 233 3.05 -10.99 11.30
N LEU A 234 3.56 -11.32 12.48
CA LEU A 234 4.55 -12.38 12.67
C LEU A 234 3.96 -13.79 12.57
N GLY A 235 4.80 -14.75 12.22
CA GLY A 235 4.45 -16.18 12.23
C GLY A 235 4.13 -16.70 13.64
N TRP A 236 3.42 -17.83 13.69
CA TRP A 236 3.15 -18.54 14.96
C TRP A 236 4.31 -19.48 15.31
N GLY A 237 4.78 -19.41 16.56
CA GLY A 237 5.82 -20.28 17.09
C GLY A 237 5.25 -21.56 17.70
N LYS A 238 6.10 -22.57 17.89
CA LYS A 238 5.72 -23.80 18.63
C LYS A 238 5.63 -23.54 20.13
N THR A 239 4.59 -24.03 20.77
CA THR A 239 4.50 -24.02 22.24
C THR A 239 5.41 -25.12 22.82
N PRO A 240 5.83 -25.01 24.09
CA PRO A 240 6.59 -26.06 24.78
C PRO A 240 5.90 -27.44 24.78
N ALA A 241 4.57 -27.46 24.76
CA ALA A 241 3.79 -28.70 24.69
C ALA A 241 3.60 -29.25 23.26
N GLY A 242 4.13 -28.58 22.24
CA GLY A 242 4.12 -29.03 20.84
C GLY A 242 2.96 -28.51 19.99
N GLY A 243 2.14 -27.59 20.52
CA GLY A 243 1.15 -26.83 19.76
C GLY A 243 1.77 -25.66 18.99
N THR A 244 0.95 -24.76 18.45
CA THR A 244 1.39 -23.53 17.77
C THR A 244 0.51 -22.36 18.17
N ALA A 245 1.09 -21.20 18.47
CA ALA A 245 0.39 -20.00 18.90
C ALA A 245 1.19 -18.72 18.57
N SER A 246 0.50 -17.57 18.52
CA SER A 246 1.17 -16.27 18.41
C SER A 246 1.96 -15.93 19.69
N GLY A 247 2.96 -15.06 19.56
CA GLY A 247 3.86 -14.63 20.63
C GLY A 247 4.81 -15.67 21.21
N PHE A 248 4.88 -16.86 20.62
CA PHE A 248 6.01 -17.77 20.80
C PHE A 248 7.05 -17.52 19.70
N PRO A 249 8.35 -17.57 20.02
CA PRO A 249 9.38 -17.39 19.01
C PRO A 249 9.44 -18.58 18.07
N ASP A 250 9.78 -18.31 16.82
CA ASP A 250 10.14 -19.36 15.87
C ASP A 250 11.61 -19.78 16.11
N TRP A 251 11.94 -21.05 15.94
CA TRP A 251 13.33 -21.51 16.01
C TRP A 251 14.22 -20.91 14.92
N ASP A 252 13.64 -20.53 13.77
CA ASP A 252 14.36 -19.81 12.72
C ASP A 252 14.70 -18.36 13.14
N GLU A 253 14.07 -17.85 14.21
CA GLU A 253 14.34 -16.53 14.80
C GLU A 253 15.43 -16.57 15.88
N GLN A 254 15.94 -17.74 16.27
CA GLN A 254 16.87 -17.84 17.40
C GLN A 254 18.06 -16.90 17.28
N ALA A 255 18.79 -16.98 16.16
CA ALA A 255 19.95 -16.13 15.93
C ALA A 255 19.59 -14.65 15.96
N TRP A 256 18.37 -14.30 15.55
CA TRP A 256 17.89 -12.92 15.54
C TRP A 256 17.71 -12.35 16.94
N TYR A 257 17.09 -13.12 17.85
CA TYR A 257 16.92 -12.71 19.24
C TYR A 257 18.25 -12.69 20.00
N GLU A 258 19.09 -13.71 19.82
CA GLU A 258 20.39 -13.81 20.52
C GLU A 258 21.33 -12.66 20.14
N GLN A 259 21.34 -12.24 18.88
CA GLN A 259 22.09 -11.05 18.44
C GLN A 259 21.63 -9.74 19.10
N ARG A 260 20.39 -9.70 19.60
CA ARG A 260 19.81 -8.56 20.33
C ARG A 260 19.87 -8.77 21.85
N GLY A 261 20.65 -9.74 22.29
CA GLY A 261 20.94 -9.99 23.70
C GLY A 261 19.79 -10.61 24.48
N TRP A 262 18.79 -11.20 23.83
CA TRP A 262 17.79 -12.03 24.50
C TRP A 262 18.16 -13.51 24.37
N GLN A 263 18.15 -14.23 25.50
CA GLN A 263 18.48 -15.65 25.50
C GLN A 263 17.28 -16.44 25.00
N PHE A 264 17.45 -17.15 23.87
CA PHE A 264 16.36 -17.90 23.27
C PHE A 264 15.77 -18.96 24.21
N THR A 265 14.44 -19.04 24.24
CA THR A 265 13.70 -20.02 25.01
C THR A 265 12.37 -20.32 24.29
N ASP A 266 11.87 -21.54 24.41
CA ASP A 266 10.57 -21.96 23.87
C ASP A 266 9.38 -21.49 24.74
N ASN A 267 9.63 -21.02 25.96
CA ASN A 267 8.64 -20.45 26.87
C ASN A 267 9.06 -19.06 27.37
N PRO A 268 8.97 -18.00 26.54
CA PRO A 268 9.34 -16.64 26.95
C PRO A 268 8.52 -16.15 28.16
N ALA A 269 7.25 -16.53 28.25
CA ALA A 269 6.34 -16.04 29.27
C ALA A 269 6.62 -16.60 30.68
N SER A 270 7.39 -17.69 30.81
CA SER A 270 7.84 -18.22 32.12
C SER A 270 9.04 -17.49 32.71
N ARG A 271 9.57 -16.48 32.01
CA ARG A 271 10.71 -15.67 32.48
C ARG A 271 10.22 -14.52 33.37
N THR A 272 11.15 -13.71 33.88
CA THR A 272 10.82 -12.51 34.67
C THR A 272 10.03 -11.50 33.84
N ASP A 273 9.39 -10.53 34.48
CA ASP A 273 8.64 -9.48 33.78
C ASP A 273 9.56 -8.65 32.88
N ASP A 274 10.74 -8.27 33.37
CA ASP A 274 11.77 -7.58 32.57
C ASP A 274 12.20 -8.38 31.33
N ASP A 275 12.41 -9.69 31.47
CA ASP A 275 12.84 -10.53 30.36
C ASP A 275 11.70 -10.73 29.34
N TRP A 276 10.45 -10.84 29.80
CA TRP A 276 9.27 -10.85 28.95
C TRP A 276 9.09 -9.53 28.18
N LEU A 277 9.21 -8.39 28.85
CA LEU A 277 9.12 -7.07 28.21
C LEU A 277 10.24 -6.86 27.19
N LYS A 278 11.45 -7.32 27.51
CA LYS A 278 12.58 -7.34 26.57
C LYS A 278 12.27 -8.20 25.35
N TYR A 279 11.74 -9.40 25.54
CA TYR A 279 11.30 -10.28 24.47
C TYR A 279 10.27 -9.60 23.56
N MET A 280 9.18 -9.06 24.13
CA MET A 280 8.11 -8.42 23.37
C MET A 280 8.61 -7.18 22.61
N THR A 281 9.51 -6.40 23.22
CA THR A 281 10.15 -5.26 22.56
C THR A 281 10.94 -5.73 21.34
N ILE A 282 11.82 -6.73 21.49
CA ILE A 282 12.63 -7.25 20.37
C ILE A 282 11.74 -7.89 19.29
N ARG A 283 10.67 -8.57 19.68
CA ARG A 283 9.71 -9.18 18.76
C ARG A 283 9.06 -8.14 17.85
N CYS A 284 8.60 -7.01 18.39
CA CYS A 284 8.01 -5.93 17.58
C CYS A 284 9.01 -5.25 16.64
N GLU A 285 10.32 -5.36 16.89
CA GLU A 285 11.36 -4.83 16.01
C GLU A 285 11.63 -5.70 14.76
N ILE A 286 11.21 -6.98 14.74
CA ILE A 286 11.43 -7.87 13.59
C ILE A 286 10.84 -7.26 12.31
N MET A 287 9.55 -6.92 12.32
CA MET A 287 8.90 -6.33 11.15
C MET A 287 9.49 -4.97 10.81
N LYS A 288 9.76 -4.13 11.82
CA LYS A 288 10.37 -2.81 11.64
C LYS A 288 11.70 -2.89 10.90
N ASP A 289 12.57 -3.84 11.27
CA ASP A 289 13.86 -4.04 10.61
C ASP A 289 13.71 -4.56 9.18
N CYS A 290 12.83 -5.55 8.94
CA CYS A 290 12.53 -6.05 7.60
C CYS A 290 11.99 -4.95 6.69
N GLN A 291 11.08 -4.10 7.21
CA GLN A 291 10.51 -2.96 6.50
C GLN A 291 11.54 -1.87 6.22
N ARG A 292 12.43 -1.58 7.17
CA ARG A 292 13.54 -0.63 6.97
C ARG A 292 14.46 -1.09 5.84
N GLN A 293 14.76 -2.39 5.78
CA GLN A 293 15.55 -2.97 4.69
C GLN A 293 14.79 -2.93 3.34
N ALA A 294 13.51 -3.29 3.33
CA ALA A 294 12.67 -3.19 2.13
C ALA A 294 12.60 -1.76 1.59
N ARG A 295 12.43 -0.75 2.47
CA ARG A 295 12.48 0.66 2.10
C ARG A 295 13.81 1.03 1.46
N ARG A 296 14.93 0.64 2.06
CA ARG A 296 16.27 0.90 1.50
C ARG A 296 16.42 0.32 0.10
N ASP A 297 16.01 -0.94 -0.09
CA ASP A 297 16.12 -1.64 -1.37
C ASP A 297 15.17 -1.05 -2.42
N PHE A 298 13.95 -0.66 -2.04
CA PHE A 298 13.00 0.06 -2.89
C PHE A 298 13.54 1.44 -3.33
N LYS A 299 14.11 2.20 -2.40
CA LYS A 299 14.67 3.54 -2.65
C LYS A 299 15.96 3.50 -3.49
N THR A 300 16.59 2.35 -3.63
CA THR A 300 17.85 2.24 -4.39
C THR A 300 17.62 2.48 -5.90
N PRO A 301 16.70 1.78 -6.59
CA PRO A 301 16.35 2.09 -7.98
C PRO A 301 15.48 3.35 -8.15
N TRP A 302 14.73 3.74 -7.11
CA TRP A 302 13.81 4.88 -7.15
C TRP A 302 13.83 5.72 -5.86
N PRO A 303 14.85 6.60 -5.68
CA PRO A 303 15.03 7.37 -4.45
C PRO A 303 13.86 8.29 -4.09
N GLN A 304 13.13 8.77 -5.11
CA GLN A 304 12.03 9.71 -4.96
C GLN A 304 10.67 9.03 -4.71
N GLY A 305 10.56 7.70 -4.87
CA GLY A 305 9.28 7.01 -4.67
C GLY A 305 8.89 6.98 -3.20
N THR A 306 7.65 7.29 -2.85
CA THR A 306 7.18 7.29 -1.46
C THR A 306 6.95 5.86 -0.97
N PHE A 307 7.51 5.51 0.20
CA PHE A 307 7.33 4.21 0.85
C PHE A 307 6.36 4.33 2.03
N SER A 308 5.29 3.52 2.04
CA SER A 308 4.19 3.64 3.02
C SER A 308 3.52 2.29 3.22
N THR A 309 4.02 1.51 4.17
CA THR A 309 3.50 0.18 4.55
C THR A 309 2.39 0.30 5.57
N ASP A 310 1.30 -0.41 5.33
CA ASP A 310 0.18 -0.41 6.27
C ASP A 310 0.55 -1.12 7.57
N LEU A 311 0.12 -0.52 8.68
CA LEU A 311 -0.02 -1.23 9.93
C LEU A 311 -1.45 -1.79 10.00
N TYR A 312 -1.61 -2.89 10.71
CA TYR A 312 -2.91 -3.42 11.10
C TYR A 312 -2.90 -3.64 12.60
N ALA A 313 -4.06 -3.44 13.22
CA ALA A 313 -4.36 -3.83 14.60
C ALA A 313 -3.18 -3.62 15.56
N PRO A 314 -2.81 -2.39 15.92
CA PRO A 314 -1.69 -2.09 16.82
C PRO A 314 -1.81 -2.74 18.21
N HIS A 315 -2.98 -3.28 18.53
CA HIS A 315 -3.26 -4.06 19.72
C HIS A 315 -2.79 -5.52 19.63
N ALA A 316 -2.46 -6.02 18.45
CA ALA A 316 -2.00 -7.38 18.18
C ALA A 316 -0.49 -7.54 18.38
N ILE A 317 0.10 -6.97 19.44
CA ILE A 317 1.56 -6.94 19.65
C ILE A 317 2.24 -8.31 19.66
N MET A 318 1.49 -9.39 19.89
CA MET A 318 1.95 -10.78 19.78
C MET A 318 2.31 -11.17 18.34
N ASP A 319 1.70 -10.51 17.35
CA ASP A 319 2.07 -10.55 15.94
C ASP A 319 3.13 -9.50 15.58
N GLY A 320 3.76 -8.87 16.57
CA GLY A 320 4.83 -7.88 16.39
C GLY A 320 4.34 -6.52 15.88
N THR A 321 3.03 -6.30 15.76
CA THR A 321 2.44 -5.03 15.33
C THR A 321 2.56 -4.01 16.46
N ASP A 322 3.06 -2.82 16.14
CA ASP A 322 3.21 -1.73 17.09
C ASP A 322 3.11 -0.39 16.34
N PRO A 323 2.46 0.66 16.88
CA PRO A 323 2.46 1.97 16.25
C PRO A 323 3.86 2.52 15.89
N LEU A 324 4.93 2.15 16.62
CA LEU A 324 6.32 2.50 16.29
C LEU A 324 6.84 1.83 15.01
N ASN A 325 6.18 0.80 14.49
CA ASN A 325 6.52 0.23 13.18
C ASN A 325 6.36 1.27 12.07
N GLN A 326 5.48 2.25 12.24
CA GLN A 326 5.23 3.32 11.27
C GLN A 326 6.43 4.26 11.05
N GLU A 327 7.42 4.30 11.96
CA GLU A 327 8.63 5.12 11.80
C GLU A 327 9.46 4.77 10.55
N VAL A 328 9.25 3.57 9.99
CA VAL A 328 9.90 3.15 8.74
C VAL A 328 9.29 3.80 7.51
N ASN A 329 8.06 4.29 7.62
CA ASN A 329 7.33 4.87 6.51
C ASN A 329 7.77 6.30 6.25
N ASP A 330 7.78 6.70 4.98
CA ASP A 330 7.92 8.13 4.64
C ASP A 330 6.66 8.89 5.08
N ILE A 331 5.50 8.22 5.02
CA ILE A 331 4.21 8.71 5.50
C ILE A 331 3.43 7.53 6.07
N PRO A 332 2.89 7.60 7.30
CA PRO A 332 2.15 6.50 7.92
C PRO A 332 0.90 6.07 7.13
N SER A 333 0.59 4.78 7.09
CA SER A 333 -0.64 4.24 6.50
C SER A 333 -1.17 3.06 7.32
N SER A 334 -2.49 2.83 7.30
CA SER A 334 -3.09 1.79 8.16
C SER A 334 -4.46 1.30 7.69
N HIS A 335 -4.98 0.29 8.39
CA HIS A 335 -6.35 -0.18 8.31
C HIS A 335 -7.13 0.32 9.51
N VAL A 336 -8.23 1.04 9.24
CA VAL A 336 -9.14 1.51 10.28
C VAL A 336 -10.52 1.02 9.93
N PHE A 337 -10.82 -0.23 10.29
CA PHE A 337 -12.13 -0.80 10.02
C PHE A 337 -13.20 -0.20 10.90
N VAL A 338 -14.22 0.35 10.26
CA VAL A 338 -15.29 1.03 10.97
C VAL A 338 -16.16 0.09 11.83
N ASP A 339 -16.13 -1.24 11.63
CA ASP A 339 -16.94 -2.20 12.42
C ASP A 339 -16.15 -2.85 13.58
N TRP A 340 -14.86 -2.54 13.70
CA TRP A 340 -13.99 -3.11 14.73
C TRP A 340 -13.69 -2.07 15.81
N GLY A 341 -14.46 -2.10 16.90
CA GLY A 341 -14.18 -1.32 18.12
C GLY A 341 -15.30 -0.36 18.51
N ILE A 342 -14.93 0.79 19.10
CA ILE A 342 -15.84 1.77 19.73
C ILE A 342 -16.65 2.61 18.73
N ASP A 343 -17.57 1.99 18.00
CA ASP A 343 -18.46 2.70 17.08
C ASP A 343 -17.75 3.20 15.78
N ARG A 344 -18.54 3.67 14.80
CA ARG A 344 -18.06 4.15 13.49
C ARG A 344 -17.21 5.42 13.55
N LEU A 345 -17.51 6.34 14.46
CA LEU A 345 -16.70 7.53 14.74
C LEU A 345 -15.47 7.20 15.58
N GLY A 346 -15.40 6.02 16.19
CA GLY A 346 -14.19 5.43 16.77
C GLY A 346 -13.03 5.36 15.77
N ALA A 347 -13.30 5.41 14.46
CA ALA A 347 -12.28 5.59 13.42
C ALA A 347 -11.41 6.84 13.63
N TYR A 348 -11.94 7.91 14.24
CA TYR A 348 -11.16 9.07 14.67
C TYR A 348 -10.06 8.65 15.65
N SER A 349 -10.42 7.98 16.75
CA SER A 349 -9.44 7.52 17.74
C SER A 349 -8.51 6.45 17.17
N GLY A 350 -9.01 5.57 16.28
CA GLY A 350 -8.21 4.58 15.57
C GLY A 350 -7.04 5.23 14.82
N VAL A 351 -7.31 6.23 13.97
CA VAL A 351 -6.26 6.96 13.24
C VAL A 351 -5.24 7.61 14.20
N HIS A 352 -5.69 8.15 15.34
CA HIS A 352 -4.79 8.72 16.35
C HIS A 352 -3.88 7.67 17.01
N LEU A 353 -4.36 6.44 17.22
CA LEU A 353 -3.57 5.35 17.77
C LEU A 353 -2.50 4.88 16.78
N GLU A 354 -2.89 4.67 15.52
CA GLU A 354 -1.96 4.25 14.46
C GLU A 354 -0.77 5.21 14.30
N LYS A 355 -1.01 6.51 14.49
CA LYS A 355 0.04 7.53 14.39
C LYS A 355 0.67 7.91 15.74
N SER A 356 0.47 7.15 16.82
CA SER A 356 0.97 7.53 18.15
C SER A 356 2.50 7.58 18.29
N HIS A 357 3.24 7.07 17.29
CA HIS A 357 4.70 7.24 17.17
C HIS A 357 5.10 8.69 16.87
N ASP A 358 4.27 9.40 16.09
CA ASP A 358 4.33 10.84 15.82
C ASP A 358 2.90 11.38 15.74
N PRO A 359 2.31 11.80 16.88
CA PRO A 359 0.93 12.27 16.94
C PRO A 359 0.66 13.51 16.08
N THR A 360 1.72 14.22 15.67
CA THR A 360 1.63 15.41 14.81
C THR A 360 1.63 15.06 13.32
N SER A 361 2.01 13.83 12.99
CA SER A 361 1.99 13.32 11.62
C SER A 361 0.57 13.22 11.07
N ARG A 362 0.52 13.07 9.74
CA ARG A 362 -0.71 12.79 9.02
C ARG A 362 -0.70 11.34 8.56
N MET A 363 -1.89 10.82 8.31
CA MET A 363 -2.03 9.50 7.72
C MET A 363 -2.16 9.63 6.21
N ALA A 364 -1.21 9.02 5.49
CA ALA A 364 -1.18 8.97 4.03
C ALA A 364 -2.45 8.31 3.51
N HIS A 365 -2.76 7.15 4.07
CA HIS A 365 -3.79 6.24 3.59
C HIS A 365 -4.43 5.48 4.74
N ALA A 366 -5.76 5.43 4.74
CA ALA A 366 -6.52 4.49 5.55
C ALA A 366 -7.37 3.61 4.64
N MET A 367 -7.31 2.31 4.86
CA MET A 367 -8.25 1.36 4.30
C MET A 367 -9.38 1.09 5.30
N ASN A 368 -10.61 1.06 4.80
CA ASN A 368 -11.78 1.00 5.65
C ASN A 368 -12.96 0.30 4.97
N GLY A 369 -13.79 -0.43 5.69
CA GLY A 369 -14.91 -1.15 5.09
C GLY A 369 -15.87 -1.77 6.09
N GLN A 370 -17.00 -2.26 5.58
CA GLN A 370 -17.91 -3.09 6.37
C GLN A 370 -17.40 -4.53 6.37
N LEU A 371 -16.89 -5.01 7.50
CA LEU A 371 -16.38 -6.38 7.61
C LEU A 371 -17.43 -7.36 8.13
N PHE A 372 -18.37 -6.90 8.96
CA PHE A 372 -19.32 -7.75 9.64
C PHE A 372 -20.76 -7.22 9.57
N GLY A 373 -21.71 -8.09 9.89
CA GLY A 373 -23.13 -7.78 9.95
C GLY A 373 -23.83 -7.81 8.60
N ASP A 374 -25.16 -7.82 8.65
CA ASP A 374 -25.99 -7.71 7.45
C ASP A 374 -25.77 -6.32 6.80
N PRO A 375 -25.75 -6.21 5.46
CA PRO A 375 -25.70 -4.91 4.79
C PRO A 375 -26.87 -4.03 5.25
N VAL A 376 -26.56 -2.82 5.71
CA VAL A 376 -27.58 -1.84 6.10
C VAL A 376 -28.06 -1.11 4.85
N VAL A 377 -29.37 -0.93 4.70
CA VAL A 377 -29.93 -0.24 3.53
C VAL A 377 -29.71 1.28 3.66
N PRO A 378 -29.41 2.00 2.57
CA PRO A 378 -29.41 3.46 2.59
C PRO A 378 -30.74 4.05 3.11
N PRO A 379 -30.71 5.22 3.78
CA PRO A 379 -29.56 6.12 3.90
C PRO A 379 -28.67 5.87 5.13
N GLN A 380 -29.02 4.95 6.04
CA GLN A 380 -28.28 4.74 7.29
C GLN A 380 -26.84 4.28 7.05
N GLN A 381 -26.59 3.45 6.04
CA GLN A 381 -25.23 3.08 5.65
C GLN A 381 -24.42 4.29 5.16
N THR A 382 -25.02 5.15 4.34
CA THR A 382 -24.39 6.40 3.87
C THR A 382 -24.04 7.33 5.04
N TYR A 383 -24.93 7.45 6.02
CA TYR A 383 -24.68 8.28 7.21
C TYR A 383 -23.53 7.76 8.06
N ALA A 384 -23.45 6.45 8.26
CA ALA A 384 -22.34 5.82 8.99
C ALA A 384 -20.98 6.05 8.31
N TYR A 385 -20.91 5.84 6.99
CA TYR A 385 -19.67 6.07 6.24
C TYR A 385 -19.29 7.55 6.18
N ARG A 386 -20.27 8.46 6.13
CA ARG A 386 -20.04 9.90 6.25
C ARG A 386 -19.44 10.25 7.61
N ALA A 387 -20.01 9.73 8.70
CA ALA A 387 -19.52 9.97 10.05
C ALA A 387 -18.07 9.47 10.20
N ALA A 388 -17.79 8.24 9.77
CA ALA A 388 -16.45 7.66 9.77
C ALA A 388 -15.44 8.48 8.95
N MET A 389 -15.78 8.84 7.70
CA MET A 389 -14.93 9.67 6.84
C MET A 389 -14.62 11.01 7.50
N ASN A 390 -15.63 11.68 8.08
CA ASN A 390 -15.44 12.95 8.78
C ASN A 390 -14.53 12.79 10.01
N GLY A 391 -14.68 11.71 10.79
CA GLY A 391 -13.81 11.41 11.92
C GLY A 391 -12.36 11.19 11.49
N MET A 392 -12.11 10.43 10.43
CA MET A 392 -10.75 10.20 9.91
C MET A 392 -10.13 11.48 9.33
N LEU A 393 -10.91 12.30 8.62
CA LEU A 393 -10.47 13.62 8.14
C LEU A 393 -10.07 14.54 9.31
N ALA A 394 -10.88 14.54 10.38
CA ALA A 394 -10.57 15.28 11.61
C ALA A 394 -9.28 14.78 12.28
N ALA A 395 -8.96 13.49 12.16
CA ALA A 395 -7.72 12.88 12.65
C ALA A 395 -6.51 13.03 11.71
N GLY A 396 -6.68 13.64 10.52
CA GLY A 396 -5.58 13.97 9.60
C GLY A 396 -5.36 13.00 8.47
N LEU A 397 -6.43 12.33 8.02
CA LEU A 397 -6.41 11.48 6.85
C LEU A 397 -6.21 12.28 5.55
N THR A 398 -5.34 11.78 4.67
CA THR A 398 -5.06 12.39 3.36
C THR A 398 -5.41 11.52 2.15
N SER A 399 -5.68 10.23 2.37
CA SER A 399 -6.26 9.31 1.39
C SER A 399 -7.15 8.29 2.11
N ASN A 400 -8.26 7.90 1.49
CA ASN A 400 -9.11 6.81 1.97
C ASN A 400 -9.39 5.78 0.87
N TRP A 401 -9.39 4.51 1.22
CA TRP A 401 -9.86 3.43 0.36
C TRP A 401 -10.97 2.64 1.04
N TRP A 402 -12.13 2.54 0.36
CA TRP A 402 -13.25 1.74 0.82
C TRP A 402 -13.14 0.29 0.36
N LEU A 403 -12.87 -0.62 1.30
CA LEU A 403 -13.08 -2.06 1.17
C LEU A 403 -14.53 -2.42 1.48
N ASN A 404 -15.04 -3.53 0.94
CA ASN A 404 -16.28 -4.19 1.35
C ASN A 404 -17.42 -3.21 1.67
N THR A 405 -17.88 -2.48 0.66
CA THR A 405 -18.87 -1.40 0.81
C THR A 405 -20.31 -1.91 1.06
N GLY A 406 -20.49 -3.20 1.33
CA GLY A 406 -21.79 -3.82 1.57
C GLY A 406 -22.77 -3.58 0.42
N ALA A 407 -23.92 -2.97 0.73
CA ALA A 407 -24.99 -2.69 -0.23
C ALA A 407 -24.87 -1.32 -0.93
N MET A 408 -23.81 -0.54 -0.68
CA MET A 408 -23.67 0.79 -1.29
C MET A 408 -23.48 0.70 -2.81
N LYS A 409 -24.23 1.54 -3.52
CA LYS A 409 -24.08 1.78 -4.95
C LYS A 409 -23.02 2.86 -5.18
N PRO A 410 -22.49 2.99 -6.42
CA PRO A 410 -21.58 4.09 -6.75
C PRO A 410 -22.13 5.47 -6.37
N ALA A 411 -23.44 5.73 -6.53
CA ALA A 411 -24.03 7.02 -6.14
C ALA A 411 -23.90 7.31 -4.63
N ASP A 412 -24.06 6.30 -3.77
CA ASP A 412 -23.95 6.45 -2.31
C ASP A 412 -22.51 6.80 -1.92
N LEU A 413 -21.53 6.11 -2.52
CA LEU A 413 -20.10 6.39 -2.33
C LEU A 413 -19.72 7.77 -2.86
N ALA A 414 -20.26 8.18 -4.01
CA ALA A 414 -19.99 9.48 -4.59
C ALA A 414 -20.44 10.61 -3.67
N GLU A 415 -21.55 10.45 -2.95
CA GLU A 415 -22.02 11.43 -1.96
C GLU A 415 -20.98 11.64 -0.85
N ILE A 416 -20.49 10.54 -0.26
CA ILE A 416 -19.48 10.58 0.81
C ILE A 416 -18.14 11.14 0.29
N ASN A 417 -17.66 10.60 -0.84
CA ASN A 417 -16.38 10.94 -1.43
C ASN A 417 -16.33 12.40 -1.92
N ASN A 418 -17.41 12.91 -2.52
CA ASN A 418 -17.44 14.29 -3.01
C ASN A 418 -17.43 15.32 -1.88
N ALA A 419 -18.09 15.04 -0.76
CA ALA A 419 -18.01 15.89 0.43
C ALA A 419 -16.58 15.92 0.98
N ALA A 420 -15.95 14.76 1.11
CA ALA A 420 -14.57 14.63 1.55
C ALA A 420 -13.60 15.40 0.64
N LYS A 421 -13.72 15.26 -0.69
CA LYS A 421 -12.89 15.96 -1.68
C LYS A 421 -12.97 17.49 -1.62
N LYS A 422 -14.04 18.06 -1.06
CA LYS A 422 -14.18 19.52 -0.91
C LYS A 422 -13.37 20.04 0.29
N ILE A 423 -13.44 19.34 1.42
CA ILE A 423 -12.84 19.81 2.68
C ILE A 423 -11.46 19.21 2.95
N GLY A 424 -11.21 17.99 2.48
CA GLY A 424 -9.94 17.29 2.65
C GLY A 424 -8.70 18.08 2.21
N PRO A 425 -8.71 18.83 1.08
CA PRO A 425 -7.61 19.70 0.71
C PRO A 425 -7.23 20.74 1.78
N VAL A 426 -8.21 21.26 2.52
CA VAL A 426 -7.97 22.25 3.59
C VAL A 426 -7.35 21.59 4.81
N LEU A 427 -7.90 20.45 5.23
CA LEU A 427 -7.38 19.69 6.38
C LEU A 427 -6.00 19.10 6.08
N LYS A 428 -5.70 18.82 4.81
CA LYS A 428 -4.36 18.53 4.30
C LYS A 428 -3.44 19.78 4.29
N GLU A 429 -3.83 20.94 4.78
CA GLU A 429 -2.92 22.09 4.88
C GLU A 429 -2.78 22.57 6.34
N THR A 430 -3.38 21.88 7.30
CA THR A 430 -3.30 22.21 8.75
C THR A 430 -2.20 21.43 9.47
N LEU A 431 -1.96 21.79 10.73
CA LEU A 431 -1.04 21.10 11.64
C LEU A 431 -1.78 20.51 12.83
N PHE A 432 -1.45 19.25 13.18
CA PHE A 432 -1.93 18.54 14.37
C PHE A 432 -1.11 18.92 15.59
N THR A 433 -1.17 20.20 15.95
CA THR A 433 -0.41 20.76 17.07
C THR A 433 -1.30 21.63 17.94
N GLY A 434 -0.88 21.86 19.18
CA GLY A 434 -1.60 22.70 20.13
C GLY A 434 -2.57 21.94 21.04
N HIS A 435 -2.69 20.62 20.89
CA HIS A 435 -3.29 19.75 21.89
C HIS A 435 -2.49 19.84 23.18
N ASP A 436 -3.17 20.10 24.30
CA ASP A 436 -2.56 20.13 25.63
C ASP A 436 -3.02 18.96 26.52
N VAL A 437 -3.68 17.97 25.91
CA VAL A 437 -4.12 16.71 26.52
C VAL A 437 -3.51 15.55 25.74
N GLY A 438 -2.96 14.58 26.44
CA GLY A 438 -2.51 13.30 25.90
C GLY A 438 -3.22 12.13 26.55
N VAL A 439 -3.43 11.03 25.84
CA VAL A 439 -3.83 9.72 26.38
C VAL A 439 -2.67 8.76 26.16
N LEU A 440 -2.23 8.09 27.22
CA LEU A 440 -1.09 7.16 27.13
C LEU A 440 -1.52 5.84 26.50
N TRP A 441 -0.83 5.43 25.44
CA TRP A 441 -0.80 4.04 24.97
C TRP A 441 0.40 3.34 25.63
N SER A 442 0.14 2.52 26.66
CA SER A 442 1.19 1.79 27.37
C SER A 442 1.51 0.48 26.67
N PHE A 443 2.72 0.40 26.13
CA PHE A 443 3.28 -0.85 25.61
C PHE A 443 3.45 -1.87 26.75
N THR A 444 3.87 -1.40 27.93
CA THR A 444 4.09 -2.24 29.10
C THR A 444 2.78 -2.87 29.57
N GLU A 445 1.71 -2.09 29.71
CA GLU A 445 0.39 -2.62 30.09
C GLU A 445 -0.07 -3.70 29.11
N LEU A 446 0.02 -3.40 27.82
CA LEU A 446 -0.40 -4.32 26.77
C LEU A 446 0.43 -5.61 26.77
N ALA A 447 1.76 -5.50 26.80
CA ALA A 447 2.66 -6.66 26.84
C ALA A 447 2.46 -7.51 28.10
N MET A 448 2.27 -6.90 29.25
CA MET A 448 2.11 -7.63 30.50
C MET A 448 0.78 -8.39 30.58
N ARG A 449 -0.31 -7.83 30.05
CA ARG A 449 -1.59 -8.54 29.91
C ARG A 449 -1.46 -9.81 29.05
N GLU A 450 -0.60 -9.79 28.03
CA GLU A 450 -0.35 -10.93 27.15
C GLU A 450 0.53 -12.02 27.81
N LYS A 451 1.23 -11.72 28.91
CA LYS A 451 2.13 -12.71 29.55
C LYS A 451 1.36 -13.90 30.12
N ASP A 452 0.32 -13.62 30.90
CA ASP A 452 -0.47 -14.66 31.59
C ASP A 452 -1.19 -15.57 30.59
N ILE A 453 -1.65 -15.01 29.48
CA ILE A 453 -2.33 -15.78 28.44
C ILE A 453 -1.34 -16.68 27.70
N THR A 454 -0.14 -16.17 27.41
CA THR A 454 0.94 -16.93 26.78
C THR A 454 1.40 -18.08 27.67
N LEU A 455 1.51 -17.86 28.98
CA LEU A 455 1.81 -18.92 29.95
C LEU A 455 0.79 -20.06 29.91
N LYS A 456 -0.50 -19.75 29.73
CA LYS A 456 -1.56 -20.77 29.58
C LYS A 456 -1.40 -21.52 28.26
N GLU A 457 -1.13 -20.82 27.17
CA GLU A 457 -0.89 -21.41 25.85
C GLU A 457 0.32 -22.36 25.84
N ALA A 458 1.34 -22.08 26.65
CA ALA A 458 2.56 -22.88 26.69
C ALA A 458 2.30 -24.36 27.02
N SER A 459 1.22 -24.65 27.75
CA SER A 459 0.83 -26.01 28.16
C SER A 459 0.01 -26.78 27.12
N LYS A 460 -0.40 -26.13 26.02
CA LYS A 460 -1.32 -26.72 25.04
C LYS A 460 -0.61 -27.48 23.94
N LYS A 461 -1.12 -28.69 23.65
CA LYS A 461 -0.67 -29.56 22.56
C LYS A 461 -1.34 -29.26 21.22
N THR A 462 -2.41 -28.46 21.23
CA THR A 462 -3.22 -28.06 20.07
C THR A 462 -3.44 -26.53 20.11
N GLY A 463 -3.64 -25.90 18.96
CA GLY A 463 -3.92 -24.45 18.85
C GLY A 463 -5.35 -24.05 19.21
N GLU A 464 -5.97 -24.71 20.20
CA GLU A 464 -7.33 -24.40 20.64
C GLU A 464 -7.37 -23.04 21.35
N GLN A 465 -8.40 -22.22 21.08
CA GLN A 465 -8.58 -20.89 21.68
C GLN A 465 -8.69 -20.96 23.21
N ILE A 466 -8.39 -19.86 23.91
CA ILE A 466 -8.41 -19.84 25.38
C ILE A 466 -9.81 -19.54 25.86
N LYS A 467 -10.26 -20.31 26.85
CA LYS A 467 -11.52 -20.07 27.51
C LYS A 467 -11.30 -19.16 28.72
N LEU A 468 -11.92 -17.98 28.72
CA LEU A 468 -11.93 -17.07 29.88
C LEU A 468 -13.33 -17.01 30.49
N MET A 469 -13.41 -17.09 31.82
CA MET A 469 -14.67 -16.94 32.55
C MET A 469 -15.11 -15.48 32.64
N ILE A 470 -16.36 -15.18 32.28
CA ILE A 470 -16.96 -13.88 32.59
C ILE A 470 -17.48 -13.89 34.02
N ALA A 471 -16.88 -13.09 34.89
CA ALA A 471 -17.47 -12.75 36.17
C ALA A 471 -18.61 -11.73 35.96
N SER A 472 -19.81 -12.23 35.61
CA SER A 472 -21.10 -11.49 35.58
C SER A 472 -21.13 -10.22 34.72
N LEU A 473 -21.66 -10.31 33.49
CA LEU A 473 -22.17 -9.12 32.79
C LEU A 473 -23.45 -8.62 33.49
N PRO A 474 -23.53 -7.34 33.89
CA PRO A 474 -24.65 -6.80 34.68
C PRO A 474 -26.03 -7.01 34.05
N GLU A 475 -26.09 -7.04 32.73
CA GLU A 475 -27.34 -7.06 31.95
C GLU A 475 -27.77 -8.47 31.53
N ASN A 476 -26.89 -9.46 31.68
CA ASN A 476 -27.18 -10.84 31.26
C ASN A 476 -26.74 -11.83 32.34
N THR A 477 -27.66 -12.09 33.28
CA THR A 477 -27.47 -13.07 34.34
C THR A 477 -27.22 -14.49 33.80
N ALA A 478 -27.64 -14.79 32.56
CA ALA A 478 -27.40 -16.09 31.93
C ALA A 478 -25.94 -16.29 31.48
N LEU A 479 -25.10 -15.25 31.51
CA LEU A 479 -23.68 -15.32 31.16
C LEU A 479 -22.76 -15.31 32.38
N LYS A 480 -23.30 -15.17 33.59
CA LYS A 480 -22.52 -15.20 34.83
C LYS A 480 -21.84 -16.56 35.00
N GLY A 481 -20.51 -16.57 35.03
CA GLY A 481 -19.71 -17.78 35.20
C GLY A 481 -19.58 -18.65 33.95
N LYS A 482 -19.99 -18.17 32.78
CA LYS A 482 -19.74 -18.86 31.50
C LYS A 482 -18.35 -18.52 30.97
N GLU A 483 -17.68 -19.51 30.40
CA GLU A 483 -16.42 -19.33 29.69
C GLU A 483 -16.68 -18.89 28.25
N ILE A 484 -15.86 -17.98 27.73
CA ILE A 484 -15.86 -17.54 26.34
C ILE A 484 -14.52 -17.90 25.72
N ASP A 485 -14.54 -18.31 24.46
CA ASP A 485 -13.33 -18.42 23.66
C ASP A 485 -12.79 -17.01 23.34
N ILE A 486 -11.75 -16.59 24.06
CA ILE A 486 -11.04 -15.31 23.94
C ILE A 486 -9.58 -15.63 23.63
N ASN A 487 -8.97 -14.95 22.67
CA ASN A 487 -7.56 -15.12 22.31
C ASN A 487 -6.73 -13.89 22.69
N ALA A 488 -5.42 -13.92 22.43
CA ALA A 488 -4.52 -12.78 22.65
C ALA A 488 -5.04 -11.47 22.01
N TYR A 489 -5.51 -11.50 20.77
CA TYR A 489 -6.07 -10.31 20.11
C TYR A 489 -7.20 -9.65 20.89
N SER A 490 -7.99 -10.45 21.61
CA SER A 490 -9.10 -9.93 22.41
C SER A 490 -8.61 -9.25 23.69
N ILE A 491 -7.47 -9.68 24.27
CA ILE A 491 -6.85 -9.05 25.45
C ILE A 491 -6.27 -7.70 25.08
N GLY A 492 -5.45 -7.66 24.03
CA GLY A 492 -4.97 -6.40 23.51
C GLY A 492 -6.10 -5.51 23.01
N GLY A 493 -7.12 -6.12 22.39
CA GLY A 493 -8.35 -5.44 21.97
C GLY A 493 -9.05 -4.74 23.14
N ASP A 494 -9.19 -5.39 24.30
CA ASP A 494 -9.80 -4.78 25.49
C ASP A 494 -9.04 -3.56 25.99
N TYR A 495 -7.71 -3.63 26.07
CA TYR A 495 -6.90 -2.47 26.46
C TYR A 495 -7.02 -1.33 25.43
N LYS A 496 -7.00 -1.67 24.13
CA LYS A 496 -7.24 -0.72 23.05
C LYS A 496 -8.58 -0.03 23.20
N GLU A 497 -9.68 -0.76 23.43
CA GLU A 497 -11.00 -0.13 23.61
C GLU A 497 -11.03 0.80 24.84
N ALA A 498 -10.31 0.51 25.93
CA ALA A 498 -10.23 1.43 27.06
C ALA A 498 -9.54 2.76 26.67
N VAL A 499 -8.40 2.69 25.99
CA VAL A 499 -7.63 3.86 25.53
C VAL A 499 -8.42 4.68 24.51
N LEU A 500 -9.00 4.02 23.50
CA LEU A 500 -9.79 4.69 22.48
C LEU A 500 -11.06 5.32 23.07
N THR A 501 -11.66 4.73 24.12
CA THR A 501 -12.87 5.25 24.80
C THR A 501 -12.52 6.55 25.51
N ALA A 502 -11.42 6.55 26.25
CA ALA A 502 -10.94 7.75 26.94
C ALA A 502 -10.64 8.88 25.95
N HIS A 503 -9.91 8.57 24.87
CA HIS A 503 -9.59 9.54 23.81
C HIS A 503 -10.85 10.14 23.18
N TYR A 504 -11.79 9.29 22.80
CA TYR A 504 -13.04 9.72 22.16
C TYR A 504 -13.91 10.55 23.11
N ALA A 505 -14.05 10.10 24.36
CA ALA A 505 -14.85 10.79 25.37
C ALA A 505 -14.25 12.17 25.73
N LEU A 506 -12.93 12.32 25.72
CA LEU A 506 -12.25 13.61 25.89
C LEU A 506 -12.58 14.57 24.74
N ALA A 507 -12.55 14.10 23.50
CA ALA A 507 -12.95 14.91 22.34
C ALA A 507 -14.42 15.35 22.44
N ARG A 508 -15.33 14.47 22.88
CA ARG A 508 -16.74 14.83 23.14
C ARG A 508 -16.94 15.74 24.34
N ALA A 509 -16.05 15.67 25.34
CA ALA A 509 -16.02 16.59 26.47
C ALA A 509 -15.49 17.99 26.12
N GLY A 510 -15.03 18.20 24.87
CA GLY A 510 -14.45 19.45 24.38
C GLY A 510 -12.94 19.57 24.61
N PHE A 511 -12.26 18.48 25.00
CA PHE A 511 -10.82 18.41 25.27
C PHE A 511 -10.14 17.43 24.28
N PRO A 512 -10.08 17.73 22.98
CA PRO A 512 -9.38 16.84 22.03
C PRO A 512 -7.96 16.55 22.51
N ALA A 513 -7.55 15.30 22.33
CA ALA A 513 -6.30 14.78 22.87
C ALA A 513 -5.42 14.18 21.77
N GLN A 514 -4.14 13.99 22.08
CA GLN A 514 -3.25 13.12 21.30
C GLN A 514 -3.16 11.75 21.96
N ILE A 515 -2.91 10.68 21.20
CA ILE A 515 -2.49 9.40 21.78
C ILE A 515 -0.96 9.37 21.77
N ILE A 516 -0.36 9.20 22.94
CA ILE A 516 1.10 9.22 23.13
C ILE A 516 1.58 7.79 23.39
N HIS A 517 2.49 7.30 22.56
CA HIS A 517 3.11 6.00 22.78
C HIS A 517 4.11 6.06 23.95
N GLU A 518 4.01 5.16 24.93
CA GLU A 518 4.90 5.11 26.12
C GLU A 518 6.38 5.22 25.79
N ARG A 519 6.87 4.43 24.82
CA ARG A 519 8.28 4.44 24.41
C ARG A 519 8.75 5.74 23.74
N THR A 520 7.86 6.72 23.49
CA THR A 520 8.22 8.06 22.98
C THR A 520 8.42 9.11 24.07
N LEU A 521 8.09 8.78 25.33
CA LEU A 521 8.28 9.69 26.48
C LEU A 521 9.72 10.22 26.60
N PRO A 522 10.78 9.40 26.39
CA PRO A 522 12.16 9.89 26.44
C PRO A 522 12.52 10.91 25.35
N TYR A 523 11.79 10.90 24.24
CA TYR A 523 12.02 11.77 23.08
C TYR A 523 11.21 13.07 23.14
N GLY A 524 10.62 13.39 24.31
CA GLY A 524 9.96 14.67 24.55
C GLY A 524 8.50 14.73 24.10
N ALA A 525 7.82 13.59 23.96
CA ALA A 525 6.41 13.53 23.55
C ALA A 525 5.46 14.34 24.47
N LEU A 526 5.84 14.57 25.73
CA LEU A 526 5.05 15.35 26.70
C LEU A 526 5.29 16.87 26.66
N LYS A 527 6.17 17.38 25.79
CA LYS A 527 6.61 18.79 25.83
C LYS A 527 5.47 19.82 25.71
N THR A 528 4.41 19.48 24.98
CA THR A 528 3.26 20.37 24.75
C THR A 528 2.03 19.98 25.58
N ILE A 529 2.10 18.84 26.26
CA ILE A 529 1.02 18.29 27.05
C ILE A 529 0.99 18.96 28.42
N LYS A 530 -0.21 19.24 28.93
CA LYS A 530 -0.44 19.72 30.31
C LYS A 530 -1.15 18.68 31.15
N THR A 531 -1.98 17.86 30.51
CA THR A 531 -2.67 16.74 31.17
C THR A 531 -2.42 15.45 30.42
N LEU A 532 -1.91 14.44 31.10
CA LEU A 532 -1.78 13.07 30.58
C LEU A 532 -2.86 12.19 31.24
N VAL A 533 -3.68 11.56 30.42
CA VAL A 533 -4.70 10.61 30.84
C VAL A 533 -4.14 9.20 30.69
N ILE A 534 -4.14 8.43 31.76
CA ILE A 534 -3.66 7.05 31.80
C ILE A 534 -4.84 6.18 32.24
N VAL A 535 -5.24 5.21 31.42
CA VAL A 535 -6.41 4.37 31.71
C VAL A 535 -6.04 2.91 31.73
N GLY A 536 -6.62 2.16 32.66
CA GLY A 536 -6.40 0.73 32.82
C GLY A 536 -4.95 0.31 33.06
N GLN A 537 -4.09 1.18 33.62
CA GLN A 537 -2.71 0.79 33.94
C GLN A 537 -2.69 -0.04 35.22
N THR A 538 -2.33 -1.31 35.11
CA THR A 538 -2.29 -2.27 36.20
C THR A 538 -0.90 -2.80 36.51
N TYR A 539 0.05 -2.66 35.58
CA TYR A 539 1.46 -3.02 35.76
C TYR A 539 2.34 -1.77 35.86
N ASP A 540 3.34 -1.79 36.73
CA ASP A 540 4.29 -0.69 36.86
C ASP A 540 5.05 -0.46 35.54
N LEU A 541 5.24 0.82 35.19
CA LEU A 541 6.05 1.20 34.03
C LEU A 541 7.54 0.99 34.33
N PRO A 542 8.37 0.70 33.31
CA PRO A 542 9.82 0.64 33.50
C PRO A 542 10.36 1.92 34.15
N ASP A 543 11.36 1.80 35.03
CA ASP A 543 11.91 2.92 35.81
C ASP A 543 12.24 4.15 34.95
N ALA A 544 12.81 3.92 33.76
CA ALA A 544 13.12 4.98 32.82
C ALA A 544 11.87 5.77 32.37
N MET A 545 10.74 5.09 32.11
CA MET A 545 9.48 5.74 31.75
C MET A 545 8.85 6.46 32.94
N ALA A 546 8.89 5.84 34.13
CA ALA A 546 8.41 6.44 35.37
C ALA A 546 9.16 7.75 35.69
N GLU A 547 10.47 7.81 35.45
CA GLU A 547 11.28 9.03 35.62
C GLU A 547 10.80 10.16 34.70
N HIS A 548 10.41 9.86 33.47
CA HIS A 548 9.87 10.86 32.55
C HIS A 548 8.49 11.37 32.96
N LEU A 549 7.62 10.51 33.49
CA LEU A 549 6.34 10.92 34.06
C LEU A 549 6.52 11.79 35.30
N LYS A 550 7.50 11.45 36.15
CA LYS A 550 7.87 12.28 37.29
C LYS A 550 8.36 13.66 36.87
N LYS A 551 9.25 13.75 35.88
CA LYS A 551 9.71 15.04 35.33
C LYS A 551 8.54 15.88 34.78
N PHE A 552 7.56 15.23 34.17
CA PHE A 552 6.35 15.89 33.68
C PHE A 552 5.50 16.48 34.82
N THR A 553 5.25 15.72 35.90
CA THR A 553 4.49 16.22 37.05
C THR A 553 5.27 17.29 37.83
N ASP A 554 6.59 17.13 37.99
CA ASP A 554 7.48 18.14 38.61
C ASP A 554 7.48 19.46 37.82
N ALA A 555 7.30 19.40 36.49
CA ALA A 555 7.15 20.57 35.61
C ALA A 555 5.74 21.18 35.63
N GLY A 556 4.83 20.69 36.48
CA GLY A 556 3.46 21.19 36.63
C GLY A 556 2.42 20.47 35.79
N GLY A 557 2.80 19.41 35.06
CA GLY A 557 1.88 18.51 34.38
C GLY A 557 0.94 17.79 35.35
N ARG A 558 -0.24 17.40 34.88
CA ARG A 558 -1.23 16.64 35.66
C ARG A 558 -1.48 15.27 35.06
N ILE A 559 -1.62 14.27 35.91
CA ILE A 559 -2.03 12.93 35.52
C ILE A 559 -3.50 12.73 35.92
N VAL A 560 -4.31 12.25 34.99
CA VAL A 560 -5.69 11.80 35.24
C VAL A 560 -5.72 10.30 35.03
N VAL A 561 -6.34 9.57 35.96
CA VAL A 561 -6.52 8.12 35.88
C VAL A 561 -7.98 7.74 35.96
N ASP A 562 -8.36 6.63 35.35
CA ASP A 562 -9.66 6.01 35.57
C ASP A 562 -9.64 5.09 36.81
N LYS A 563 -10.80 4.56 37.22
CA LYS A 563 -10.91 3.66 38.37
C LYS A 563 -10.26 2.30 38.19
N SER A 564 -10.05 1.86 36.94
CA SER A 564 -9.44 0.56 36.68
C SER A 564 -7.91 0.59 36.79
N THR A 565 -7.30 1.78 36.82
CA THR A 565 -5.87 1.97 37.03
C THR A 565 -5.49 1.67 38.49
N THR A 566 -4.60 0.71 38.71
CA THR A 566 -4.12 0.30 40.05
C THR A 566 -2.74 0.83 40.39
N VAL A 567 -1.94 1.15 39.37
CA VAL A 567 -0.64 1.81 39.54
C VAL A 567 -0.84 3.20 40.16
N GLN A 568 -0.04 3.50 41.17
CA GLN A 568 -0.11 4.79 41.88
C GLN A 568 0.74 5.83 41.15
N PHE A 569 0.13 6.95 40.80
CA PHE A 569 0.81 8.10 40.22
C PHE A 569 0.68 9.31 41.15
N ASP A 570 1.80 9.99 41.42
CA ASP A 570 1.85 11.11 42.35
C ASP A 570 0.84 12.21 41.98
N ASN A 571 -0.03 12.56 42.93
CA ASN A 571 -1.05 13.60 42.79
C ASN A 571 -2.01 13.41 41.61
N ALA A 572 -2.23 12.16 41.18
CA ALA A 572 -3.16 11.87 40.09
C ALA A 572 -4.62 12.21 40.47
N ILE A 573 -5.36 12.73 39.51
CA ILE A 573 -6.80 12.99 39.62
C ILE A 573 -7.55 11.74 39.15
N VAL A 574 -8.39 11.17 40.00
CA VAL A 574 -9.19 9.99 39.63
C VAL A 574 -10.49 10.44 38.98
N ALA A 575 -10.64 10.15 37.69
CA ALA A 575 -11.92 10.28 36.99
C ALA A 575 -12.89 9.21 37.48
N ASN A 576 -14.14 9.60 37.76
CA ASN A 576 -15.16 8.70 38.29
C ASN A 576 -15.76 7.78 37.21
N VAL A 577 -14.92 7.04 36.49
CA VAL A 577 -15.27 6.13 35.39
C VAL A 577 -14.39 4.89 35.47
N ASP A 578 -14.94 3.73 35.13
CA ASP A 578 -14.22 2.46 35.04
C ASP A 578 -14.28 1.99 33.57
N LEU A 579 -13.13 1.89 32.92
CA LEU A 579 -13.03 1.54 31.50
C LEU A 579 -12.53 0.11 31.27
N LYS A 580 -12.56 -0.75 32.30
CA LYS A 580 -12.12 -2.15 32.18
C LYS A 580 -13.16 -3.02 31.47
N GLY A 581 -12.69 -3.96 30.63
CA GLY A 581 -13.52 -5.07 30.14
C GLY A 581 -14.55 -4.69 29.06
N LEU A 582 -14.37 -3.55 28.39
CA LEU A 582 -15.29 -3.04 27.38
C LEU A 582 -15.39 -3.97 26.17
N SER A 583 -14.26 -4.46 25.65
CA SER A 583 -14.25 -5.35 24.49
C SER A 583 -14.88 -6.71 24.80
N TYR A 584 -14.65 -7.21 26.02
CA TYR A 584 -15.26 -8.46 26.47
C TYR A 584 -16.78 -8.34 26.57
N ARG A 585 -17.32 -7.24 27.11
CA ARG A 585 -18.77 -7.01 27.15
C ARG A 585 -19.37 -7.07 25.75
N TRP A 586 -18.76 -6.38 24.80
CA TRP A 586 -19.25 -6.34 23.42
C TRP A 586 -19.17 -7.70 22.72
N SER A 587 -17.97 -8.31 22.68
CA SER A 587 -17.72 -9.57 21.97
C SER A 587 -18.69 -10.67 22.38
N VAL A 588 -19.01 -10.75 23.67
CA VAL A 588 -19.92 -11.75 24.21
C VAL A 588 -21.34 -11.56 23.74
N LEU A 589 -21.86 -10.34 23.86
CA LEU A 589 -23.24 -10.04 23.51
C LEU A 589 -23.42 -10.06 21.98
N PHE A 590 -22.40 -9.66 21.24
CA PHE A 590 -22.38 -9.66 19.78
C PHE A 590 -22.36 -11.07 19.18
N LEU A 591 -21.52 -11.97 19.71
CA LEU A 591 -21.35 -13.34 19.20
C LEU A 591 -22.38 -14.35 19.73
N GLN A 592 -23.24 -13.94 20.65
CA GLN A 592 -24.26 -14.81 21.22
C GLN A 592 -25.32 -15.17 20.16
N ASP A 593 -25.72 -16.46 20.08
CA ASP A 593 -26.82 -16.89 19.20
C ASP A 593 -28.07 -16.06 19.50
N ALA A 594 -28.65 -15.45 18.46
CA ALA A 594 -29.85 -14.63 18.53
C ALA A 594 -31.02 -15.31 19.27
N LYS A 595 -31.09 -16.65 19.23
CA LYS A 595 -32.10 -17.46 19.96
C LYS A 595 -31.94 -17.43 21.48
N SER A 596 -30.79 -16.98 21.99
CA SER A 596 -30.53 -16.83 23.42
C SER A 596 -31.16 -15.57 24.02
N PHE A 597 -31.65 -14.66 23.18
CA PHE A 597 -32.36 -13.45 23.59
C PHE A 597 -33.87 -13.67 23.47
N LYS A 598 -34.66 -12.86 24.19
CA LYS A 598 -36.13 -13.03 24.21
C LYS A 598 -36.76 -12.71 22.86
N THR A 599 -36.16 -11.76 22.14
CA THR A 599 -36.71 -11.23 20.89
C THR A 599 -35.59 -10.91 19.90
N PRO A 600 -35.84 -10.98 18.57
CA PRO A 600 -34.90 -10.48 17.56
C PRO A 600 -34.49 -9.02 17.79
N ARG A 601 -35.42 -8.19 18.28
CA ARG A 601 -35.16 -6.79 18.64
C ARG A 601 -34.07 -6.67 19.70
N GLU A 602 -34.22 -7.41 20.80
CA GLU A 602 -33.22 -7.44 21.88
C GLU A 602 -31.87 -7.97 21.39
N ALA A 603 -31.86 -9.08 20.63
CA ALA A 603 -30.63 -9.63 20.07
C ALA A 603 -29.86 -8.60 19.23
N SER A 604 -30.57 -7.88 18.36
CA SER A 604 -29.97 -6.88 17.48
C SER A 604 -29.50 -5.61 18.19
N LEU A 605 -30.02 -5.27 19.38
CA LEU A 605 -29.62 -4.07 20.13
C LEU A 605 -28.11 -4.07 20.40
N TYR A 606 -27.58 -5.21 20.84
CA TYR A 606 -26.15 -5.39 21.16
C TYR A 606 -25.23 -5.40 19.92
N GLN A 607 -25.83 -5.45 18.73
CA GLN A 607 -25.14 -5.31 17.45
C GLN A 607 -25.22 -3.88 16.91
N THR A 608 -25.94 -2.96 17.57
CA THR A 608 -26.06 -1.57 17.11
C THR A 608 -24.84 -0.75 17.51
N ASN A 609 -24.48 0.20 16.65
CA ASN A 609 -23.48 1.22 16.95
C ASN A 609 -23.86 2.02 18.21
N HIS A 610 -25.17 2.22 18.44
CA HIS A 610 -25.68 2.93 19.60
C HIS A 610 -25.24 2.26 20.90
N PHE A 611 -25.30 0.92 20.97
CA PHE A 611 -24.82 0.16 22.11
C PHE A 611 -23.29 0.24 22.25
N MET A 612 -22.55 0.12 21.13
CA MET A 612 -21.09 0.14 21.11
C MET A 612 -20.50 1.48 21.59
N ASP A 613 -21.21 2.59 21.36
CA ASP A 613 -20.83 3.95 21.79
C ASP A 613 -21.26 4.30 23.24
N GLU A 614 -22.07 3.45 23.89
CA GLU A 614 -22.54 3.69 25.26
C GLU A 614 -21.40 3.96 26.27
N PRO A 615 -20.28 3.21 26.27
CA PRO A 615 -19.16 3.47 27.17
C PRO A 615 -18.56 4.87 27.01
N VAL A 616 -18.51 5.39 25.77
CA VAL A 616 -17.99 6.74 25.49
C VAL A 616 -18.90 7.78 26.12
N ARG A 617 -20.22 7.70 25.87
CA ARG A 617 -21.21 8.63 26.44
C ARG A 617 -21.14 8.66 27.96
N ASN A 618 -21.01 7.49 28.58
CA ASN A 618 -20.88 7.36 30.02
C ASN A 618 -19.56 7.92 30.56
N ALA A 619 -18.48 7.92 29.77
CA ALA A 619 -17.17 8.44 30.15
C ALA A 619 -17.03 9.97 29.99
N VAL A 620 -17.85 10.63 29.14
CA VAL A 620 -17.75 12.08 28.87
C VAL A 620 -17.85 12.90 30.15
N THR A 621 -18.89 12.70 30.96
CA THR A 621 -19.14 13.54 32.15
C THR A 621 -18.05 13.39 33.22
N PRO A 622 -17.66 12.17 33.65
CA PRO A 622 -16.57 11.98 34.60
C PRO A 622 -15.23 12.55 34.14
N LEU A 623 -14.86 12.33 32.87
CA LEU A 623 -13.61 12.85 32.31
C LEU A 623 -13.65 14.38 32.23
N LYS A 624 -14.76 14.97 31.78
CA LYS A 624 -14.95 16.44 31.77
C LYS A 624 -14.77 17.05 33.17
N ALA A 625 -15.30 16.38 34.20
CA ALA A 625 -15.14 16.83 35.59
C ALA A 625 -13.69 16.73 36.09
N ALA A 626 -12.94 15.69 35.69
CA ALA A 626 -11.52 15.57 35.98
C ALA A 626 -10.70 16.63 35.25
N MET A 627 -10.95 16.86 33.96
CA MET A 627 -10.24 17.87 33.15
C MET A 627 -10.42 19.30 33.68
N ARG A 628 -11.57 19.63 34.28
CA ARG A 628 -11.79 20.93 34.93
C ARG A 628 -10.87 21.19 36.15
N GLN A 629 -10.21 20.16 36.66
CA GLN A 629 -9.24 20.26 37.76
C GLN A 629 -7.80 20.43 37.25
N THR A 630 -7.60 20.50 35.93
CA THR A 630 -6.27 20.63 35.31
C THR A 630 -6.10 22.00 34.62
N ALA A 631 -4.91 22.24 34.08
CA ALA A 631 -4.59 23.47 33.33
C ALA A 631 -4.92 23.38 31.81
N SER A 632 -5.40 22.22 31.35
CA SER A 632 -5.84 22.03 29.97
C SER A 632 -7.13 22.78 29.71
N LYS A 633 -7.36 23.21 28.46
CA LYS A 633 -8.49 24.06 28.10
C LYS A 633 -9.44 23.32 27.16
N SER A 634 -10.74 23.49 27.40
CA SER A 634 -11.76 23.06 26.45
C SER A 634 -11.78 23.98 25.23
N TRP A 635 -12.08 23.41 24.06
CA TRP A 635 -12.28 24.12 22.79
C TRP A 635 -13.76 24.40 22.51
N ALA A 636 -14.64 23.66 23.16
CA ALA A 636 -16.06 23.96 23.21
C ALA A 636 -16.62 23.59 24.59
N GLU A 637 -17.55 24.40 25.09
CA GLU A 637 -18.39 24.01 26.21
C GLU A 637 -19.74 23.55 25.67
N THR A 638 -20.06 22.29 25.93
CA THR A 638 -21.30 21.64 25.55
C THR A 638 -21.75 20.69 26.65
N ASP A 639 -23.06 20.55 26.83
CA ASP A 639 -23.63 19.50 27.70
C ASP A 639 -23.95 18.22 26.90
N SER A 640 -23.69 18.25 25.58
CA SER A 640 -23.80 17.06 24.73
C SER A 640 -22.74 16.03 25.08
N THR A 641 -23.15 14.76 25.07
CA THR A 641 -22.27 13.58 25.12
C THR A 641 -22.08 12.95 23.75
N GLU A 642 -22.56 13.59 22.68
CA GLU A 642 -22.68 13.05 21.31
C GLU A 642 -21.87 13.84 20.28
N LEU A 643 -21.48 15.08 20.63
CA LEU A 643 -20.79 15.98 19.71
C LEU A 643 -19.28 15.84 19.89
N LEU A 644 -18.58 15.29 18.91
CA LEU A 644 -17.12 15.25 18.89
C LEU A 644 -16.56 16.62 18.50
N ILE A 645 -15.55 17.10 19.25
CA ILE A 645 -14.84 18.35 18.98
C ILE A 645 -13.37 18.06 18.72
N GLU A 646 -12.83 18.61 17.63
CA GLU A 646 -11.40 18.59 17.30
C GLU A 646 -10.96 19.98 16.84
N HIS A 647 -9.67 20.29 16.94
CA HIS A 647 -9.07 21.48 16.35
C HIS A 647 -7.76 21.17 15.62
N GLN A 648 -7.46 22.00 14.62
CA GLN A 648 -6.21 21.93 13.87
C GLN A 648 -5.68 23.33 13.63
N ARG A 649 -4.36 23.53 13.76
CA ARG A 649 -3.73 24.84 13.54
C ARG A 649 -3.61 25.12 12.04
N GLY A 650 -4.02 26.32 11.62
CA GLY A 650 -4.02 26.74 10.22
C GLY A 650 -3.25 28.05 10.02
N GLY A 651 -1.93 28.01 10.08
CA GLY A 651 -1.11 29.21 9.93
C GLY A 651 -1.32 30.19 11.09
N GLU A 652 -1.85 31.37 10.77
CA GLU A 652 -2.27 32.37 11.77
C GLU A 652 -3.68 32.15 12.34
N GLY A 653 -4.40 31.09 11.95
CA GLY A 653 -5.74 30.79 12.45
C GLY A 653 -5.87 29.39 13.04
N THR A 654 -7.10 29.00 13.36
CA THR A 654 -7.45 27.64 13.80
C THR A 654 -8.70 27.17 13.10
N ILE A 655 -8.74 25.89 12.74
CA ILE A 655 -9.93 25.22 12.25
C ILE A 655 -10.47 24.37 13.39
N VAL A 656 -11.72 24.59 13.79
CA VAL A 656 -12.42 23.76 14.77
C VAL A 656 -13.45 22.91 14.03
N LEU A 657 -13.53 21.63 14.37
CA LEU A 657 -14.40 20.64 13.76
C LEU A 657 -15.40 20.17 14.81
N ALA A 658 -16.68 20.14 14.45
CA ALA A 658 -17.74 19.58 15.29
C ALA A 658 -18.48 18.50 14.50
N ILE A 659 -18.50 17.26 15.00
CA ILE A 659 -19.05 16.11 14.29
C ILE A 659 -20.22 15.51 15.07
N ASN A 660 -21.34 15.30 14.39
CA ASN A 660 -22.54 14.69 14.96
C ASN A 660 -22.40 13.17 15.07
N GLY A 661 -22.23 12.66 16.29
CA GLY A 661 -22.25 11.23 16.61
C GLY A 661 -23.59 10.70 17.11
N TYR A 662 -24.64 11.53 17.11
CA TYR A 662 -25.92 11.15 17.70
C TYR A 662 -26.64 10.04 16.91
N GLU A 663 -27.11 9.04 17.64
CA GLU A 663 -27.98 7.98 17.12
C GLU A 663 -29.29 7.89 17.90
N GLU A 664 -30.38 7.67 17.17
CA GLU A 664 -31.72 7.48 17.73
C GLU A 664 -32.26 6.13 17.26
N LEU A 665 -32.40 5.18 18.21
CA LEU A 665 -32.96 3.87 17.90
C LEU A 665 -34.43 4.02 17.46
N PRO A 666 -34.81 3.52 16.27
CA PRO A 666 -36.18 3.64 15.79
C PRO A 666 -37.12 2.76 16.60
N THR A 667 -38.40 3.13 16.69
CA THR A 667 -39.40 2.22 17.28
C THR A 667 -39.64 1.03 16.35
N VAL A 668 -39.23 -0.17 16.77
CA VAL A 668 -39.46 -1.43 16.04
C VAL A 668 -40.22 -2.47 16.87
N ALA A 669 -41.00 -3.32 16.20
CA ALA A 669 -41.72 -4.43 16.84
C ALA A 669 -40.74 -5.49 17.38
N GLU A 670 -41.18 -6.30 18.34
CA GLU A 670 -40.32 -7.31 19.00
C GLU A 670 -39.75 -8.36 18.02
N ASP A 671 -40.50 -8.71 16.98
CA ASP A 671 -40.08 -9.66 15.95
C ASP A 671 -39.13 -9.07 14.90
N LYS A 672 -38.80 -7.77 14.98
CA LYS A 672 -37.91 -7.06 14.05
C LYS A 672 -36.56 -6.78 14.69
N LYS A 673 -35.53 -6.69 13.86
CA LYS A 673 -34.18 -6.27 14.29
C LYS A 673 -34.05 -4.75 14.18
N TYR A 674 -33.28 -4.14 15.07
CA TYR A 674 -32.70 -2.81 14.85
C TYR A 674 -31.71 -2.86 13.68
N PRO A 675 -31.64 -1.82 12.85
CA PRO A 675 -30.49 -1.60 11.98
C PRO A 675 -29.22 -1.42 12.81
N ILE A 676 -28.07 -1.83 12.27
CA ILE A 676 -26.77 -1.66 12.93
C ILE A 676 -26.45 -0.17 13.13
N TYR A 677 -26.80 0.71 12.18
CA TYR A 677 -26.60 2.16 12.25
C TYR A 677 -27.92 2.92 12.32
N ASN A 678 -27.98 3.93 13.17
CA ASN A 678 -29.18 4.71 13.49
C ASN A 678 -28.86 6.20 13.65
N TYR A 679 -27.93 6.73 12.85
CA TYR A 679 -27.56 8.15 12.86
C TYR A 679 -28.78 9.03 12.57
N ALA A 680 -28.94 10.06 13.40
CA ALA A 680 -30.12 10.93 13.39
C ALA A 680 -29.73 12.42 13.40
N PRO A 681 -30.63 13.32 12.96
CA PRO A 681 -30.43 14.75 13.12
C PRO A 681 -30.28 15.13 14.59
N TYR A 682 -29.44 16.12 14.89
CA TYR A 682 -29.15 16.53 16.26
C TYR A 682 -29.05 18.04 16.40
N SER A 683 -29.47 18.60 17.54
CA SER A 683 -29.48 20.05 17.77
C SER A 683 -28.88 20.44 19.13
N PRO A 684 -27.58 20.16 19.36
CA PRO A 684 -26.93 20.51 20.60
C PRO A 684 -26.75 22.01 20.73
N THR A 685 -26.72 22.48 21.98
CA THR A 685 -26.27 23.83 22.32
C THR A 685 -24.84 23.76 22.81
N PHE A 686 -23.95 24.56 22.21
CA PHE A 686 -22.56 24.66 22.64
C PHE A 686 -22.00 26.07 22.39
N ALA A 687 -20.89 26.39 23.06
CA ALA A 687 -20.15 27.64 22.88
C ALA A 687 -18.69 27.34 22.55
N LEU A 688 -18.13 27.98 21.52
CA LEU A 688 -16.70 27.84 21.22
C LEU A 688 -15.87 28.55 22.30
N ARG A 689 -14.79 27.89 22.72
CA ARG A 689 -13.79 28.44 23.62
C ARG A 689 -12.54 28.72 22.82
N LEU A 690 -12.37 29.97 22.41
CA LEU A 690 -11.23 30.42 21.61
C LEU A 690 -10.10 30.83 22.57
N PRO A 691 -9.03 30.02 22.72
CA PRO A 691 -8.05 30.24 23.78
C PRO A 691 -7.24 31.55 23.56
N PRO A 692 -6.94 32.32 24.64
CA PRO A 692 -6.22 33.59 24.56
C PRO A 692 -4.84 33.61 23.89
N PRO A 693 -4.00 32.55 23.88
CA PRO A 693 -2.70 32.56 23.20
C PRO A 693 -2.77 32.68 21.69
N LEU A 694 -3.92 32.35 21.06
CA LEU A 694 -4.19 32.75 19.68
C LEU A 694 -4.07 34.27 19.55
N LEU A 695 -4.45 35.04 20.55
CA LEU A 695 -4.28 36.48 20.53
C LEU A 695 -2.87 36.94 20.95
N GLY A 696 -1.95 36.08 21.37
CA GLY A 696 -0.59 36.47 21.80
C GLY A 696 0.48 36.17 20.75
N GLU A 697 0.49 34.94 20.23
CA GLU A 697 1.47 34.47 19.24
C GLU A 697 1.12 34.85 17.80
N LEU A 698 -0.17 35.11 17.50
CA LEU A 698 -0.62 35.58 16.18
C LEU A 698 -0.43 37.10 15.99
N ARG A 699 -0.09 37.82 17.05
CA ARG A 699 0.22 39.25 16.99
C ARG A 699 1.67 39.41 16.57
N GLY A 700 1.94 39.31 15.28
CA GLY A 700 3.11 39.98 14.72
C GLY A 700 3.13 41.44 15.22
N GLU A 701 4.32 42.03 15.36
CA GLU A 701 4.50 43.41 15.84
C GLU A 701 3.51 44.36 15.12
N GLY A 702 2.43 44.79 15.79
CA GLY A 702 1.43 45.72 15.25
C GLY A 702 -0.05 45.29 15.27
N ALA A 703 -0.42 44.08 15.69
CA ALA A 703 -1.83 43.68 15.75
C ALA A 703 -2.58 44.27 16.97
N ASN A 704 -3.73 44.91 16.71
CA ASN A 704 -4.56 45.56 17.74
C ASN A 704 -5.10 44.53 18.76
N PRO A 705 -4.77 44.68 20.07
CA PRO A 705 -5.21 43.77 21.11
C PRO A 705 -6.73 43.59 21.26
N SER A 706 -7.52 44.51 20.73
CA SER A 706 -8.99 44.52 20.85
C SER A 706 -9.72 43.85 19.68
N SER A 707 -9.03 43.28 18.69
CA SER A 707 -9.70 42.65 17.54
C SER A 707 -10.25 41.27 17.91
N THR A 708 -11.57 41.13 17.88
CA THR A 708 -12.27 39.85 18.04
C THR A 708 -12.03 38.99 16.79
N PRO A 709 -11.67 37.70 16.91
CA PRO A 709 -11.53 36.82 15.75
C PRO A 709 -12.87 36.71 14.99
N VAL A 710 -12.77 36.56 13.67
CA VAL A 710 -13.93 36.31 12.81
C VAL A 710 -14.04 34.80 12.61
N VAL A 711 -15.24 34.27 12.80
CA VAL A 711 -15.50 32.83 12.66
C VAL A 711 -16.47 32.60 11.53
N PHE A 712 -16.04 31.85 10.52
CA PHE A 712 -16.91 31.38 9.45
C PHE A 712 -17.24 29.91 9.66
N THR A 713 -18.50 29.52 9.41
CA THR A 713 -18.92 28.13 9.40
C THR A 713 -18.98 27.62 7.97
N LEU A 714 -18.70 26.34 7.76
CA LEU A 714 -19.00 25.61 6.54
C LEU A 714 -19.81 24.37 6.94
N GLU A 715 -21.02 24.26 6.38
CA GLU A 715 -22.08 23.39 6.88
C GLU A 715 -22.82 22.67 5.74
N GLY A 716 -23.65 21.70 6.12
CA GLY A 716 -24.37 20.79 5.25
C GLY A 716 -23.54 19.55 4.91
N PRO A 717 -24.21 18.42 4.56
CA PRO A 717 -23.53 17.17 4.21
C PRO A 717 -22.58 17.30 3.00
N ASN A 718 -22.74 18.36 2.21
CA ASN A 718 -21.95 18.65 1.01
C ASN A 718 -21.03 19.89 1.15
N PHE A 719 -20.94 20.51 2.33
CA PHE A 719 -20.12 21.71 2.58
C PHE A 719 -20.38 22.86 1.59
N ASP A 720 -21.64 23.16 1.31
CA ASP A 720 -22.07 24.14 0.31
C ASP A 720 -22.72 25.40 0.92
N ARG A 721 -22.90 25.43 2.25
CA ARG A 721 -23.44 26.58 2.98
C ARG A 721 -22.39 27.15 3.92
N SER A 722 -22.25 28.46 3.93
CA SER A 722 -21.37 29.16 4.87
C SER A 722 -22.04 30.35 5.52
N THR A 723 -21.75 30.56 6.80
CA THR A 723 -22.26 31.70 7.58
C THR A 723 -21.14 32.28 8.44
N GLU A 724 -21.06 33.60 8.56
CA GLU A 724 -20.20 34.26 9.54
C GLU A 724 -20.93 34.34 10.90
N LEU A 725 -20.29 33.87 11.98
CA LEU A 725 -20.85 33.92 13.33
C LEU A 725 -20.65 35.30 13.95
N THR A 726 -21.75 35.92 14.40
CA THR A 726 -21.73 37.24 15.04
C THR A 726 -21.17 37.20 16.46
N ASN A 727 -21.37 36.10 17.19
CA ASN A 727 -20.84 35.91 18.54
C ASN A 727 -20.43 34.44 18.77
N PRO A 728 -19.24 34.01 18.28
CA PRO A 728 -18.83 32.61 18.28
C PRO A 728 -18.62 32.02 19.69
N THR A 729 -18.46 32.85 20.72
CA THR A 729 -18.23 32.41 22.10
C THR A 729 -19.50 32.39 22.95
N ALA A 730 -20.63 32.91 22.42
CA ALA A 730 -21.93 32.72 23.05
C ALA A 730 -22.45 31.30 22.78
N PRO A 731 -23.27 30.73 23.70
CA PRO A 731 -23.99 29.51 23.43
C PRO A 731 -24.85 29.63 22.17
N MET A 732 -24.72 28.67 21.26
CA MET A 732 -25.49 28.58 20.03
C MET A 732 -26.10 27.19 19.88
N THR A 733 -27.35 27.13 19.40
CA THR A 733 -27.99 25.88 19.00
C THR A 733 -27.69 25.61 17.53
N ALA A 734 -26.85 24.62 17.27
CA ALA A 734 -26.47 24.24 15.91
C ALA A 734 -27.26 23.00 15.48
N LYS A 735 -27.87 23.05 14.30
CA LYS A 735 -28.58 21.89 13.72
C LYS A 735 -27.63 21.06 12.86
N PHE A 736 -27.53 19.77 13.13
CA PHE A 736 -26.73 18.81 12.37
C PHE A 736 -27.64 17.78 11.70
N GLU A 737 -27.34 17.46 10.45
CA GLU A 737 -27.83 16.27 9.76
C GLU A 737 -27.12 15.00 10.28
N PRO A 738 -27.63 13.79 10.01
CA PRO A 738 -27.00 12.53 10.38
C PRO A 738 -25.53 12.44 9.89
N GLY A 739 -24.60 12.23 10.82
CA GLY A 739 -23.16 12.12 10.53
C GLY A 739 -22.51 13.39 9.97
N GLU A 740 -23.17 14.54 10.02
CA GLU A 740 -22.64 15.82 9.53
C GLU A 740 -21.43 16.28 10.37
N MET A 741 -20.42 16.81 9.69
CA MET A 741 -19.37 17.63 10.29
C MET A 741 -19.61 19.10 9.91
N LYS A 742 -19.52 19.99 10.90
CA LYS A 742 -19.42 21.44 10.68
C LYS A 742 -17.99 21.89 10.92
N VAL A 743 -17.51 22.76 10.04
CA VAL A 743 -16.15 23.31 10.08
C VAL A 743 -16.20 24.78 10.44
N TYR A 744 -15.46 25.19 11.46
CA TYR A 744 -15.38 26.57 11.94
C TYR A 744 -13.98 27.12 11.65
N PHE A 745 -13.88 28.05 10.72
CA PHE A 745 -12.66 28.77 10.39
C PHE A 745 -12.50 29.97 11.33
N VAL A 746 -11.69 29.81 12.37
CA VAL A 746 -11.37 30.87 13.34
C VAL A 746 -10.19 31.68 12.81
N ALA A 747 -10.50 32.75 12.09
CA ALA A 747 -9.51 33.66 11.52
C ALA A 747 -9.28 34.86 12.45
N PRO A 748 -8.04 35.35 12.60
CA PRO A 748 -7.77 36.55 13.40
C PRO A 748 -8.39 37.81 12.81
N ARG A 749 -8.76 37.78 11.52
CA ARG A 749 -9.38 38.88 10.78
C ARG A 749 -10.07 38.38 9.51
N ARG A 750 -10.98 39.18 8.96
CA ARG A 750 -11.65 38.89 7.68
C ARG A 750 -10.64 38.98 6.51
N PRO A 751 -10.58 37.99 5.60
CA PRO A 751 -9.79 38.10 4.38
C PRO A 751 -10.38 39.16 3.44
N GLU A 752 -9.53 39.92 2.75
CA GLU A 752 -9.99 40.99 1.84
C GLU A 752 -10.27 40.54 0.40
N GLY A 753 -9.81 39.35 0.03
CA GLY A 753 -9.94 38.82 -1.33
C GLY A 753 -8.84 37.83 -1.67
N ILE A 754 -8.85 37.34 -2.91
CA ILE A 754 -7.84 36.42 -3.45
C ILE A 754 -7.10 37.16 -4.56
N ALA A 755 -5.79 37.35 -4.40
CA ALA A 755 -4.93 37.77 -5.50
C ALA A 755 -4.57 36.53 -6.33
N VAL A 756 -4.75 36.58 -7.65
CA VAL A 756 -4.46 35.45 -8.55
C VAL A 756 -3.56 35.94 -9.67
N GLU A 757 -2.48 35.21 -9.89
CA GLU A 757 -1.56 35.39 -10.99
C GLU A 757 -1.43 34.06 -11.75
N ALA A 758 -1.26 34.16 -13.05
CA ALA A 758 -1.10 33.00 -13.90
C ALA A 758 -0.05 33.29 -14.96
N THR A 759 0.82 32.32 -15.20
CA THR A 759 1.80 32.39 -16.30
C THR A 759 1.74 31.11 -17.11
N VAL A 760 1.85 31.24 -18.43
CA VAL A 760 1.96 30.09 -19.33
C VAL A 760 3.35 30.09 -19.93
N ARG A 761 4.11 29.03 -19.68
CA ARG A 761 5.41 28.80 -20.29
C ARG A 761 5.47 27.38 -20.79
N ASN A 762 5.88 27.22 -22.04
CA ASN A 762 6.14 25.91 -22.62
C ASN A 762 4.95 24.92 -22.53
N GLY A 763 3.72 25.38 -22.68
CA GLY A 763 2.53 24.53 -22.58
C GLY A 763 2.16 24.14 -21.14
N VAL A 764 2.77 24.78 -20.14
CA VAL A 764 2.46 24.61 -18.72
C VAL A 764 1.91 25.93 -18.19
N LEU A 765 0.74 25.86 -17.58
CA LEU A 765 0.08 26.94 -16.86
C LEU A 765 0.46 26.85 -15.38
N ALA A 766 1.23 27.80 -14.87
CA ALA A 766 1.48 27.96 -13.45
C ALA A 766 0.50 28.98 -12.87
N ILE A 767 -0.19 28.61 -11.79
CA ILE A 767 -1.12 29.47 -11.06
C ILE A 767 -0.51 29.76 -9.69
N GLU A 768 -0.48 31.03 -9.32
CA GLU A 768 -0.17 31.47 -7.97
C GLU A 768 -1.35 32.26 -7.42
N ALA A 769 -1.71 32.00 -6.17
CA ALA A 769 -2.71 32.80 -5.50
C ALA A 769 -2.34 33.07 -4.05
N THR A 770 -2.77 34.21 -3.54
CA THR A 770 -2.55 34.63 -2.15
C THR A 770 -3.84 35.18 -1.56
N LEU A 771 -4.19 34.70 -0.38
CA LEU A 771 -5.29 35.21 0.42
C LEU A 771 -4.86 36.54 1.06
N LYS A 772 -5.52 37.63 0.66
CA LYS A 772 -5.12 38.98 1.07
C LYS A 772 -5.33 39.18 2.56
N ARG A 773 -4.25 39.56 3.24
CA ARG A 773 -4.18 39.83 4.70
C ARG A 773 -4.51 38.62 5.59
N LEU A 774 -4.51 37.39 5.09
CA LEU A 774 -4.76 36.22 5.95
C LEU A 774 -3.84 35.06 5.57
N SER A 775 -3.07 34.56 6.54
CA SER A 775 -2.14 33.43 6.37
C SER A 775 -2.74 32.16 6.96
N MET A 776 -3.64 31.52 6.23
CA MET A 776 -4.37 30.35 6.73
C MET A 776 -4.77 29.43 5.58
N PRO A 777 -4.89 28.11 5.81
CA PRO A 777 -5.56 27.22 4.89
C PRO A 777 -7.01 27.62 4.66
N TRP A 778 -7.37 27.80 3.40
CA TRP A 778 -8.66 28.35 3.01
C TRP A 778 -9.21 27.61 1.79
N PRO A 779 -10.44 27.06 1.84
CA PRO A 779 -11.01 26.32 0.74
C PRO A 779 -11.22 27.23 -0.47
N ILE A 780 -10.72 26.77 -1.61
CA ILE A 780 -10.87 27.43 -2.91
C ILE A 780 -11.29 26.41 -3.98
N VAL A 781 -12.10 26.87 -4.93
CA VAL A 781 -12.41 26.17 -6.17
C VAL A 781 -11.62 26.85 -7.29
N VAL A 782 -10.74 26.09 -7.94
CA VAL A 782 -9.92 26.54 -9.08
C VAL A 782 -10.62 26.10 -10.36
N SER A 783 -11.08 27.07 -11.17
CA SER A 783 -11.66 26.85 -12.49
C SER A 783 -10.72 27.38 -13.57
N ILE A 784 -10.48 26.58 -14.61
CA ILE A 784 -9.67 26.96 -15.78
C ILE A 784 -10.51 26.75 -17.03
N THR A 785 -10.75 27.83 -17.77
CA THR A 785 -11.51 27.81 -19.03
C THR A 785 -10.59 28.11 -20.20
N ASP A 786 -10.72 27.35 -21.28
CA ASP A 786 -9.93 27.54 -22.50
C ASP A 786 -10.44 28.71 -23.37
N PRO A 787 -9.72 29.08 -24.44
CA PRO A 787 -10.13 30.17 -25.33
C PRO A 787 -11.45 29.93 -26.08
N THR A 788 -11.96 28.70 -26.12
CA THR A 788 -13.26 28.36 -26.73
C THR A 788 -14.42 28.50 -25.76
N GLY A 789 -14.14 28.77 -24.47
CA GLY A 789 -15.14 28.82 -23.41
C GLY A 789 -15.38 27.46 -22.73
N GLN A 790 -14.60 26.42 -23.05
CA GLN A 790 -14.73 25.11 -22.42
C GLN A 790 -14.02 25.11 -21.05
N GLU A 791 -14.72 24.73 -19.98
CA GLU A 791 -14.10 24.49 -18.66
C GLU A 791 -13.24 23.22 -18.74
N LEU A 792 -11.92 23.38 -18.63
CA LEU A 792 -10.96 22.27 -18.64
C LEU A 792 -10.83 21.61 -17.28
N PHE A 793 -10.84 22.44 -16.23
CA PHE A 793 -10.63 22.00 -14.86
C PHE A 793 -11.58 22.75 -13.93
N ARG A 794 -12.11 22.03 -12.95
CA ARG A 794 -12.84 22.56 -11.80
C ARG A 794 -12.45 21.75 -10.56
N LEU A 795 -11.58 22.32 -9.73
CA LEU A 795 -10.81 21.56 -8.75
C LEU A 795 -11.04 22.11 -7.35
N ASN A 796 -11.21 21.22 -6.38
CA ASN A 796 -11.23 21.60 -4.97
C ASN A 796 -9.80 21.63 -4.44
N ARG A 797 -9.38 22.79 -3.90
CA ARG A 797 -8.04 23.07 -3.40
C ARG A 797 -8.09 23.88 -2.12
N SER A 798 -6.93 24.10 -1.53
CA SER A 798 -6.75 24.99 -0.39
C SER A 798 -5.54 25.88 -0.60
N THR A 799 -5.54 27.07 0.00
CA THR A 799 -4.29 27.74 0.35
C THR A 799 -3.56 26.96 1.43
N ASN A 800 -2.26 27.17 1.57
CA ASN A 800 -1.43 26.56 2.60
C ASN A 800 -1.41 27.40 3.90
N LEU A 801 -0.57 26.99 4.87
CA LEU A 801 -0.35 27.71 6.14
C LEU A 801 0.05 29.19 5.99
N THR A 802 0.59 29.59 4.84
CA THR A 802 0.98 30.99 4.56
C THR A 802 -0.09 31.77 3.79
N GLY A 803 -1.27 31.18 3.58
CA GLY A 803 -2.34 31.78 2.78
C GLY A 803 -2.04 31.77 1.28
N LYS A 804 -1.10 30.94 0.82
CA LYS A 804 -0.68 30.86 -0.59
C LYS A 804 -1.12 29.56 -1.25
N TYR A 805 -1.37 29.62 -2.53
CA TYR A 805 -1.63 28.46 -3.38
C TYR A 805 -0.71 28.51 -4.60
N HIS A 806 -0.13 27.37 -4.96
CA HIS A 806 0.67 27.22 -6.17
C HIS A 806 0.42 25.83 -6.76
N GLU A 807 0.11 25.77 -8.05
CA GLU A 807 -0.01 24.51 -8.79
C GLU A 807 0.30 24.75 -10.26
N THR A 808 0.75 23.69 -10.94
CA THR A 808 1.02 23.74 -12.38
C THR A 808 0.10 22.77 -13.12
N PHE A 809 -0.39 23.21 -14.27
CA PHE A 809 -1.34 22.50 -15.12
C PHE A 809 -0.72 22.33 -16.49
N SER A 810 -0.65 21.10 -16.97
CA SER A 810 -0.19 20.87 -18.33
C SER A 810 -1.32 21.15 -19.32
N LEU A 811 -1.16 22.21 -20.11
CA LEU A 811 -2.04 22.53 -21.22
C LEU A 811 -1.62 21.78 -22.49
N GLY A 812 -0.32 21.57 -22.68
CA GLY A 812 0.30 21.13 -23.93
C GLY A 812 0.70 22.30 -24.82
N ALA A 813 1.78 22.14 -25.59
CA ALA A 813 2.26 23.17 -26.52
C ALA A 813 1.34 23.32 -27.74
N ASN A 814 0.62 22.28 -28.14
CA ASN A 814 -0.35 22.29 -29.23
C ASN A 814 -1.79 22.64 -28.78
N ALA A 815 -1.97 23.10 -27.54
CA ALA A 815 -3.27 23.55 -27.05
C ALA A 815 -3.81 24.75 -27.87
N PRO A 816 -5.13 25.03 -27.83
CA PRO A 816 -5.73 26.16 -28.54
C PRO A 816 -5.05 27.48 -28.16
N ALA A 817 -4.63 28.28 -29.15
CA ALA A 817 -4.10 29.60 -28.89
C ALA A 817 -5.22 30.57 -28.45
N GLY A 818 -4.92 31.49 -27.54
CA GLY A 818 -5.87 32.50 -27.05
C GLY A 818 -5.76 32.73 -25.54
N GLU A 819 -6.76 33.39 -24.96
CA GLU A 819 -6.81 33.67 -23.52
C GLU A 819 -7.41 32.49 -22.75
N PHE A 820 -6.64 31.95 -21.81
CA PHE A 820 -7.17 31.06 -20.78
C PHE A 820 -7.64 31.91 -19.59
N VAL A 821 -8.82 31.60 -19.07
CA VAL A 821 -9.38 32.26 -17.88
C VAL A 821 -9.15 31.38 -16.67
N VAL A 822 -8.46 31.92 -15.66
CA VAL A 822 -8.23 31.27 -14.38
C VAL A 822 -9.05 31.99 -13.33
N LYS A 823 -9.96 31.26 -12.67
CA LYS A 823 -10.83 31.79 -11.63
C LYS A 823 -10.71 30.97 -10.35
N LEU A 824 -10.45 31.64 -9.24
CA LEU A 824 -10.48 31.05 -7.90
C LEU A 824 -11.64 31.64 -7.12
N THR A 825 -12.45 30.78 -6.50
CA THR A 825 -13.57 31.20 -5.64
C THR A 825 -13.53 30.50 -4.30
N SER A 826 -14.02 31.13 -3.24
CA SER A 826 -14.17 30.50 -1.92
C SER A 826 -15.62 30.52 -1.48
N VAL A 827 -16.12 29.35 -1.06
CA VAL A 827 -17.47 29.18 -0.53
C VAL A 827 -17.64 29.71 0.90
N VAL A 828 -16.54 29.97 1.62
CA VAL A 828 -16.57 30.35 3.06
C VAL A 828 -16.81 31.84 3.28
N ALA A 829 -16.21 32.70 2.45
CA ALA A 829 -16.32 34.17 2.61
C ALA A 829 -16.73 34.88 1.32
N ASN A 830 -17.33 34.14 0.37
CA ASN A 830 -17.71 34.65 -0.96
C ASN A 830 -16.58 35.45 -1.65
N LEU A 831 -15.36 34.92 -1.57
CA LEU A 831 -14.18 35.54 -2.18
C LEU A 831 -14.04 35.06 -3.61
N ALA A 832 -13.56 35.93 -4.49
CA ALA A 832 -13.18 35.56 -5.84
C ALA A 832 -11.91 36.30 -6.26
N GLY A 833 -11.12 35.64 -7.09
CA GLY A 833 -10.02 36.23 -7.85
C GLY A 833 -10.01 35.63 -9.25
N GLU A 834 -9.71 36.44 -10.24
CA GLU A 834 -9.69 36.01 -11.64
C GLU A 834 -8.50 36.66 -12.35
N THR A 835 -7.89 35.91 -13.25
CA THR A 835 -6.86 36.42 -14.16
C THR A 835 -6.98 35.72 -15.51
N LYS A 836 -6.39 36.35 -16.52
CA LYS A 836 -6.32 35.81 -17.86
C LYS A 836 -4.87 35.69 -18.29
N VAL A 837 -4.57 34.63 -19.01
CA VAL A 837 -3.23 34.39 -19.54
C VAL A 837 -3.28 33.92 -20.97
N ALA A 838 -2.54 34.61 -21.83
CA ALA A 838 -2.46 34.27 -23.24
C ALA A 838 -1.55 33.04 -23.43
N HIS A 839 -2.06 32.02 -24.12
CA HIS A 839 -1.28 30.91 -24.62
C HIS A 839 -1.06 31.07 -26.13
N LYS A 840 0.17 30.84 -26.56
CA LYS A 840 0.51 30.69 -27.97
C LYS A 840 0.76 29.21 -28.23
N SER A 841 0.03 28.65 -29.18
CA SER A 841 0.30 27.30 -29.67
C SER A 841 1.68 27.29 -30.34
N VAL A 842 2.53 26.34 -29.97
CA VAL A 842 3.89 26.18 -30.49
C VAL A 842 4.05 24.76 -30.99
N SER A 843 4.29 24.62 -32.30
CA SER A 843 4.76 23.36 -32.85
C SER A 843 6.17 23.07 -32.35
N ARG A 844 6.38 21.89 -31.76
CA ARG A 844 7.69 21.42 -31.33
C ARG A 844 8.11 20.24 -32.18
N ALA A 845 9.25 20.37 -32.85
CA ALA A 845 9.84 19.22 -33.50
C ALA A 845 10.23 18.17 -32.44
N PRO A 846 9.98 16.88 -32.69
CA PRO A 846 10.46 15.84 -31.80
C PRO A 846 11.99 15.77 -31.85
N ARG A 847 12.61 15.35 -30.74
CA ARG A 847 14.07 15.26 -30.63
C ARG A 847 14.54 13.91 -31.17
N PRO A 848 15.60 13.85 -32.00
CA PRO A 848 16.16 12.58 -32.42
C PRO A 848 16.72 11.84 -31.20
N VAL A 849 16.44 10.55 -31.14
CA VAL A 849 16.94 9.67 -30.09
C VAL A 849 18.16 8.91 -30.62
N ALA A 850 19.23 8.83 -29.81
CA ALA A 850 20.45 8.13 -30.19
C ALA A 850 20.21 6.64 -30.44
N ASN A 851 20.96 6.07 -31.39
CA ASN A 851 20.85 4.65 -31.77
C ASN A 851 21.27 3.70 -30.63
N VAL A 852 22.13 4.19 -29.72
CA VAL A 852 22.43 3.53 -28.46
C VAL A 852 21.74 4.29 -27.33
N ARG A 853 20.79 3.63 -26.65
CA ARG A 853 20.12 4.17 -25.46
C ARG A 853 20.86 3.70 -24.22
N ILE A 854 21.11 4.62 -23.30
CA ILE A 854 21.62 4.30 -21.97
C ILE A 854 20.56 4.74 -20.96
N PHE A 855 20.13 3.80 -20.13
CA PHE A 855 19.24 4.05 -19.01
C PHE A 855 20.04 4.15 -17.71
N ASP A 856 19.57 5.01 -16.80
CA ASP A 856 20.18 5.19 -15.48
C ASP A 856 21.67 5.54 -15.52
N THR A 857 22.07 6.38 -16.49
CA THR A 857 23.47 6.70 -16.79
C THR A 857 24.32 7.01 -15.55
N GLU A 858 23.86 7.91 -14.68
CA GLU A 858 24.61 8.27 -13.46
C GLU A 858 24.74 7.10 -12.50
N ARG A 859 23.70 6.26 -12.34
CA ARG A 859 23.75 5.09 -11.44
C ARG A 859 24.62 3.98 -12.01
N LEU A 860 24.56 3.77 -13.31
CA LEU A 860 25.43 2.84 -14.01
C LEU A 860 26.90 3.28 -13.87
N LYS A 861 27.17 4.58 -14.01
CA LYS A 861 28.49 5.16 -13.78
C LYS A 861 28.94 4.97 -12.32
N ASP A 862 28.12 5.34 -11.35
CA ASP A 862 28.41 5.16 -9.92
C ASP A 862 28.76 3.70 -9.60
N PHE A 863 27.96 2.75 -10.10
CA PHE A 863 28.19 1.32 -9.90
C PHE A 863 29.51 0.87 -10.51
N LEU A 864 29.84 1.31 -11.72
CA LEU A 864 31.11 0.96 -12.35
C LEU A 864 32.32 1.58 -11.63
N LEU A 865 32.17 2.78 -11.07
CA LEU A 865 33.23 3.47 -10.32
C LEU A 865 33.57 2.76 -9.00
N THR A 866 32.68 1.94 -8.44
CA THR A 866 33.01 1.08 -7.28
C THR A 866 33.93 -0.09 -7.65
N LYS A 867 34.29 -0.23 -8.93
CA LYS A 867 35.14 -1.30 -9.49
C LYS A 867 34.69 -2.71 -9.06
N PRO A 868 33.41 -3.07 -9.24
CA PRO A 868 32.92 -4.38 -8.86
C PRO A 868 33.63 -5.49 -9.66
N GLU A 869 33.69 -6.69 -9.11
CA GLU A 869 34.03 -7.88 -9.89
C GLU A 869 32.83 -8.28 -10.73
N ILE A 870 33.00 -8.39 -12.06
CA ILE A 870 31.90 -8.62 -13.00
C ILE A 870 32.16 -9.87 -13.84
N VAL A 871 31.11 -10.63 -14.10
CA VAL A 871 31.12 -11.75 -15.06
C VAL A 871 30.33 -11.36 -16.31
N VAL A 872 30.98 -11.44 -17.48
CA VAL A 872 30.29 -11.35 -18.77
C VAL A 872 29.66 -12.72 -19.06
N ALA A 873 28.33 -12.77 -19.02
CA ALA A 873 27.53 -13.95 -19.29
C ALA A 873 27.27 -14.05 -20.80
N THR A 874 27.78 -15.10 -21.44
CA THR A 874 27.74 -15.27 -22.90
C THR A 874 26.93 -16.47 -23.31
N ASN A 875 26.24 -16.38 -24.45
CA ASN A 875 25.62 -17.51 -25.14
C ASN A 875 26.47 -17.97 -26.33
N ALA A 876 26.16 -19.14 -26.89
CA ALA A 876 26.90 -19.73 -28.01
C ALA A 876 26.87 -18.88 -29.30
N GLY A 877 25.90 -17.97 -29.43
CA GLY A 877 25.77 -17.07 -30.58
C GLY A 877 26.56 -15.75 -30.45
N THR A 878 27.15 -15.47 -29.29
CA THR A 878 27.88 -14.20 -29.07
C THR A 878 29.26 -14.25 -29.72
N SER A 879 29.58 -13.26 -30.56
CA SER A 879 30.87 -13.19 -31.25
C SER A 879 32.05 -13.10 -30.27
N PRO A 880 33.09 -13.96 -30.39
CA PRO A 880 34.30 -13.89 -29.58
C PRO A 880 35.01 -12.53 -29.66
N ASP A 881 34.95 -11.86 -30.82
CA ASP A 881 35.56 -10.54 -31.01
C ASP A 881 34.85 -9.47 -30.19
N VAL A 882 33.52 -9.54 -30.08
CA VAL A 882 32.73 -8.62 -29.26
C VAL A 882 33.03 -8.83 -27.78
N ILE A 883 33.15 -10.09 -27.34
CA ILE A 883 33.50 -10.44 -25.96
C ILE A 883 34.88 -9.88 -25.63
N ARG A 884 35.90 -10.17 -26.46
CA ARG A 884 37.27 -9.68 -26.27
C ARG A 884 37.30 -8.15 -26.21
N HIS A 885 36.61 -7.49 -27.14
CA HIS A 885 36.53 -6.03 -27.17
C HIS A 885 35.93 -5.45 -25.88
N LEU A 886 34.84 -6.02 -25.38
CA LEU A 886 34.25 -5.61 -24.10
C LEU A 886 35.21 -5.84 -22.92
N THR A 887 35.77 -7.05 -22.80
CA THR A 887 36.64 -7.40 -21.67
C THR A 887 37.90 -6.54 -21.65
N ASP A 888 38.53 -6.29 -22.80
CA ASP A 888 39.74 -5.46 -22.91
C ASP A 888 39.44 -4.03 -22.46
N ARG A 889 38.31 -3.47 -22.88
CA ARG A 889 37.93 -2.09 -22.55
C ARG A 889 37.57 -1.91 -21.08
N LEU A 890 36.89 -2.88 -20.47
CA LEU A 890 36.61 -2.86 -19.04
C LEU A 890 37.89 -3.07 -18.20
N ALA A 891 38.79 -3.95 -18.65
CA ALA A 891 40.08 -4.15 -18.00
C ALA A 891 40.96 -2.88 -18.05
N ILE A 892 40.97 -2.16 -19.17
CA ILE A 892 41.64 -0.85 -19.30
C ILE A 892 41.06 0.17 -18.31
N ALA A 893 39.76 0.13 -18.05
CA ALA A 893 39.11 0.97 -17.04
C ALA A 893 39.33 0.49 -15.59
N GLY A 894 40.11 -0.58 -15.38
CA GLY A 894 40.47 -1.10 -14.07
C GLY A 894 39.41 -1.99 -13.41
N LEU A 895 38.47 -2.54 -14.18
CA LEU A 895 37.48 -3.51 -13.71
C LEU A 895 38.03 -4.94 -13.79
N LYS A 896 37.75 -5.76 -12.77
CA LYS A 896 38.04 -7.19 -12.81
C LYS A 896 36.90 -7.93 -13.50
N VAL A 897 37.17 -8.46 -14.69
CA VAL A 897 36.16 -9.09 -15.54
C VAL A 897 36.54 -10.53 -15.86
N THR A 898 35.56 -11.43 -15.78
CA THR A 898 35.69 -12.82 -16.26
C THR A 898 34.57 -13.15 -17.25
N VAL A 899 34.75 -14.15 -18.09
CA VAL A 899 33.75 -14.60 -19.07
C VAL A 899 33.29 -16.00 -18.71
N LYS A 900 31.97 -16.22 -18.67
CA LYS A 900 31.36 -17.53 -18.41
C LYS A 900 30.11 -17.71 -19.29
N SER A 901 29.70 -18.95 -19.52
CA SER A 901 28.43 -19.18 -20.23
C SER A 901 27.24 -18.78 -19.36
N GLU A 902 26.11 -18.40 -19.97
CA GLU A 902 24.89 -18.10 -19.21
C GLU A 902 24.45 -19.26 -18.30
N ALA A 903 24.62 -20.51 -18.77
CA ALA A 903 24.29 -21.71 -18.00
C ALA A 903 25.17 -21.90 -16.76
N ASP A 904 26.40 -21.38 -16.76
CA ASP A 904 27.32 -21.48 -15.62
C ASP A 904 27.02 -20.45 -14.52
N VAL A 905 26.37 -19.34 -14.86
CA VAL A 905 26.15 -18.20 -13.94
C VAL A 905 24.71 -18.00 -13.51
N LEU A 906 23.75 -18.44 -14.32
CA LEU A 906 22.32 -18.38 -14.01
C LEU A 906 21.79 -19.77 -13.72
N ARG A 907 21.54 -20.01 -12.44
CA ARG A 907 21.01 -21.28 -11.95
C ARG A 907 19.55 -21.10 -11.57
N LYS A 908 18.71 -22.11 -11.80
CA LYS A 908 17.36 -22.11 -11.25
C LYS A 908 17.42 -22.19 -9.73
N VAL A 909 16.59 -21.40 -9.05
CA VAL A 909 16.46 -21.45 -7.58
C VAL A 909 15.86 -22.78 -7.17
N LEU A 910 16.33 -23.30 -6.04
CA LEU A 910 15.75 -24.47 -5.40
C LEU A 910 14.47 -24.07 -4.67
N TYR A 911 13.38 -24.79 -4.94
CA TYR A 911 12.07 -24.52 -4.37
C TYR A 911 11.67 -25.55 -3.31
N PRO A 912 10.94 -25.16 -2.25
CA PRO A 912 10.45 -23.82 -1.90
C PRO A 912 11.58 -22.89 -1.50
N ARG A 913 11.44 -21.62 -1.90
CA ARG A 913 12.45 -20.58 -1.60
C ARG A 913 12.42 -20.18 -0.13
N VAL A 914 11.23 -20.21 0.48
CA VAL A 914 11.04 -19.99 1.90
C VAL A 914 10.31 -21.19 2.46
N TRP A 915 10.99 -21.93 3.33
CA TRP A 915 10.48 -23.10 4.03
C TRP A 915 9.75 -22.70 5.30
N ASN A 916 8.77 -23.50 5.70
CA ASN A 916 8.41 -23.50 7.12
C ASN A 916 9.54 -24.13 7.95
N PRO A 917 9.70 -23.77 9.22
CA PRO A 917 10.74 -24.33 10.10
C PRO A 917 10.64 -25.85 10.28
N TYR A 918 9.44 -26.40 10.05
CA TYR A 918 9.16 -27.83 10.08
C TYR A 918 8.33 -28.24 8.86
N ALA A 919 8.65 -29.42 8.34
CA ALA A 919 7.88 -30.10 7.29
C ALA A 919 7.40 -31.45 7.80
N LYS A 920 6.33 -31.98 7.20
CA LYS A 920 5.78 -33.29 7.56
C LYS A 920 6.26 -34.35 6.57
N VAL A 921 7.07 -35.29 7.04
CA VAL A 921 7.64 -36.36 6.22
C VAL A 921 6.84 -37.66 6.39
N PHE A 922 6.38 -38.22 5.29
CA PHE A 922 5.66 -39.48 5.25
C PHE A 922 6.54 -40.58 4.67
N ALA A 923 6.72 -41.66 5.44
CA ALA A 923 7.42 -42.85 5.01
C ALA A 923 6.49 -44.07 5.10
N VAL A 924 6.66 -45.04 4.19
CA VAL A 924 5.84 -46.26 4.16
C VAL A 924 5.87 -46.93 5.53
N SER A 925 4.70 -47.08 6.12
CA SER A 925 4.53 -47.67 7.44
C SER A 925 4.42 -49.18 7.31
N LYS A 926 5.21 -49.90 8.12
CA LYS A 926 5.17 -51.38 8.15
C LYS A 926 3.90 -51.92 8.82
N THR A 927 3.15 -51.06 9.52
CA THR A 927 1.99 -51.45 10.34
C THR A 927 0.65 -50.98 9.75
N LYS A 928 0.66 -50.05 8.78
CA LYS A 928 -0.55 -49.60 8.09
C LYS A 928 -0.80 -50.41 6.82
N THR A 929 -1.88 -51.17 6.81
CA THR A 929 -2.42 -51.76 5.59
C THR A 929 -3.18 -50.68 4.82
N PRO A 930 -2.95 -50.51 3.50
CA PRO A 930 -3.72 -49.56 2.69
C PRO A 930 -5.21 -49.82 2.85
N VAL A 931 -5.99 -48.80 3.21
CA VAL A 931 -7.44 -48.89 3.26
C VAL A 931 -7.95 -49.18 1.84
N ALA A 932 -8.89 -50.12 1.69
CA ALA A 932 -9.53 -50.40 0.41
C ALA A 932 -10.39 -49.21 -0.03
N ALA A 933 -9.78 -48.22 -0.67
CA ALA A 933 -10.46 -47.12 -1.33
C ALA A 933 -10.86 -47.55 -2.74
N LYS A 934 -12.07 -47.20 -3.18
CA LYS A 934 -12.44 -47.28 -4.61
C LYS A 934 -11.80 -46.08 -5.32
N PHE A 935 -11.06 -46.34 -6.38
CA PHE A 935 -10.45 -45.32 -7.23
C PHE A 935 -10.67 -45.71 -8.69
N ASP A 936 -10.84 -44.70 -9.54
CA ASP A 936 -11.07 -44.85 -10.97
C ASP A 936 -9.75 -44.91 -11.75
N LYS A 937 -8.68 -44.37 -11.16
CA LYS A 937 -7.36 -44.20 -11.81
C LYS A 937 -6.22 -44.48 -10.85
N GLU A 938 -5.13 -45.01 -11.39
CA GLU A 938 -3.85 -45.13 -10.70
C GLU A 938 -2.81 -44.23 -11.37
N ILE A 939 -2.07 -43.47 -10.57
CA ILE A 939 -1.05 -42.50 -11.01
C ILE A 939 0.27 -42.79 -10.31
N SER A 940 1.36 -42.91 -11.05
CA SER A 940 2.72 -42.89 -10.50
C SER A 940 3.22 -41.44 -10.49
N LEU A 941 3.45 -40.87 -9.31
CA LEU A 941 3.85 -39.48 -9.10
C LEU A 941 5.25 -39.42 -8.49
N GLY A 942 6.17 -38.67 -9.07
CA GLY A 942 7.51 -38.54 -8.51
C GLY A 942 8.32 -37.44 -9.17
N VAL A 943 9.41 -37.08 -8.53
CA VAL A 943 10.37 -36.11 -9.06
C VAL A 943 11.63 -36.86 -9.52
N VAL A 944 12.11 -36.55 -10.73
CA VAL A 944 13.39 -37.06 -11.24
C VAL A 944 14.56 -36.21 -10.73
N ALA A 945 15.79 -36.67 -10.90
CA ALA A 945 16.99 -36.02 -10.35
C ALA A 945 17.17 -34.55 -10.77
N ASP A 946 16.66 -34.15 -11.95
CA ASP A 946 16.73 -32.77 -12.43
C ASP A 946 15.65 -31.83 -11.86
N GLY A 947 14.75 -32.35 -11.01
CA GLY A 947 13.65 -31.61 -10.39
C GLY A 947 12.34 -31.61 -11.18
N SER A 948 12.29 -32.24 -12.36
CA SER A 948 11.06 -32.34 -13.15
C SER A 948 10.04 -33.24 -12.48
N LEU A 949 8.80 -32.75 -12.39
CA LEU A 949 7.67 -33.54 -11.90
C LEU A 949 7.22 -34.52 -12.99
N THR A 950 7.02 -35.78 -12.61
CA THR A 950 6.44 -36.81 -13.46
C THR A 950 5.20 -37.37 -12.77
N ALA A 951 4.06 -37.36 -13.46
CA ALA A 951 2.84 -38.01 -13.03
C ALA A 951 2.24 -38.75 -14.21
N LYS A 952 2.19 -40.08 -14.16
CA LYS A 952 1.67 -40.92 -15.25
C LYS A 952 0.60 -41.87 -14.78
N THR A 953 -0.50 -41.94 -15.51
CA THR A 953 -1.53 -42.96 -15.29
C THR A 953 -1.02 -44.35 -15.70
N ALA A 954 -1.74 -45.41 -15.31
CA ALA A 954 -1.40 -46.79 -15.64
C ALA A 954 -1.30 -47.08 -17.15
N ASP A 955 -2.06 -46.37 -17.99
CA ASP A 955 -2.01 -46.43 -19.46
C ASP A 955 -0.93 -45.51 -20.08
N GLY A 956 -0.16 -44.81 -19.25
CA GLY A 956 0.97 -43.98 -19.68
C GLY A 956 0.64 -42.53 -20.03
N GLN A 957 -0.62 -42.09 -19.83
CA GLN A 957 -0.99 -40.67 -20.00
C GLN A 957 -0.24 -39.80 -19.00
N ASP A 958 0.42 -38.75 -19.50
CA ASP A 958 1.07 -37.75 -18.65
C ASP A 958 0.02 -36.79 -18.08
N VAL A 959 -0.08 -36.79 -16.75
CA VAL A 959 -0.98 -35.96 -15.95
C VAL A 959 -0.20 -35.05 -15.00
N SER A 960 1.08 -34.79 -15.26
CA SER A 960 1.95 -33.96 -14.41
C SER A 960 1.41 -32.55 -14.21
N ASN A 961 0.58 -32.06 -15.14
CA ASN A 961 -0.08 -30.75 -15.06
C ASN A 961 -1.37 -30.74 -14.20
N ASP A 962 -1.94 -31.91 -13.88
CA ASP A 962 -3.15 -32.04 -13.05
C ASP A 962 -3.13 -33.40 -12.32
N TRP A 963 -2.11 -33.63 -11.51
CA TRP A 963 -1.91 -34.92 -10.84
C TRP A 963 -3.00 -35.23 -9.81
N ARG A 964 -3.72 -34.20 -9.33
CA ARG A 964 -4.86 -34.31 -8.40
C ARG A 964 -6.16 -34.66 -9.13
N LEU A 965 -6.12 -35.70 -9.95
CA LEU A 965 -7.34 -36.20 -10.60
C LEU A 965 -8.30 -36.74 -9.52
N PRO A 966 -9.58 -36.34 -9.53
CA PRO A 966 -10.58 -36.88 -8.62
C PRO A 966 -10.63 -38.42 -8.65
N ASN A 967 -10.91 -39.03 -7.49
CA ASN A 967 -11.01 -40.48 -7.30
C ASN A 967 -9.78 -41.26 -7.81
N SER A 968 -8.57 -40.73 -7.60
CA SER A 968 -7.34 -41.39 -8.03
C SER A 968 -6.50 -41.89 -6.85
N ARG A 969 -5.80 -43.00 -7.09
CA ARG A 969 -4.73 -43.49 -6.21
C ARG A 969 -3.39 -43.08 -6.78
N LEU A 970 -2.56 -42.41 -5.98
CA LEU A 970 -1.21 -42.04 -6.36
C LEU A 970 -0.21 -42.92 -5.64
N THR A 971 0.84 -43.35 -6.34
CA THR A 971 2.01 -44.00 -5.74
C THR A 971 3.22 -43.10 -5.96
N ILE A 972 3.89 -42.75 -4.87
CA ILE A 972 5.08 -41.90 -4.90
C ILE A 972 6.29 -42.70 -5.39
N VAL A 973 7.03 -42.18 -6.36
CA VAL A 973 8.18 -42.86 -7.00
C VAL A 973 9.38 -41.92 -7.12
N GLY A 974 10.52 -42.45 -7.61
CA GLY A 974 11.73 -41.65 -7.86
C GLY A 974 12.38 -41.14 -6.59
N GLU A 975 12.69 -39.85 -6.54
CA GLU A 975 13.32 -39.17 -5.40
C GLU A 975 12.30 -38.71 -4.32
N GLY A 976 11.04 -39.14 -4.42
CA GLY A 976 9.94 -38.67 -3.59
C GLY A 976 9.19 -37.48 -4.21
N PHE A 977 8.31 -36.86 -3.41
CA PHE A 977 7.51 -35.72 -3.82
C PHE A 977 7.27 -34.77 -2.64
N VAL A 978 7.30 -33.45 -2.89
CA VAL A 978 6.89 -32.45 -1.90
C VAL A 978 5.62 -31.77 -2.39
N ASP A 979 4.58 -31.82 -1.56
CA ASP A 979 3.32 -31.11 -1.78
C ASP A 979 3.33 -29.79 -1.02
N PHE A 980 3.15 -28.72 -1.79
CA PHE A 980 3.24 -27.33 -1.39
C PHE A 980 1.87 -26.65 -1.24
N SER A 981 0.78 -27.40 -1.35
CA SER A 981 -0.57 -26.84 -1.39
C SER A 981 -1.15 -26.43 -0.03
N GLY A 982 -0.48 -26.76 1.07
CA GLY A 982 -0.92 -26.46 2.43
C GLY A 982 0.03 -25.53 3.16
N ASP A 983 -0.36 -25.15 4.38
CA ASP A 983 0.43 -24.29 5.27
C ASP A 983 1.76 -24.90 5.71
N VAL A 984 1.88 -26.23 5.64
CA VAL A 984 3.09 -27.00 5.98
C VAL A 984 3.50 -27.82 4.76
N GLU A 985 4.79 -27.82 4.42
CA GLU A 985 5.29 -28.69 3.36
C GLU A 985 5.11 -30.17 3.74
N GLN A 986 4.45 -30.94 2.87
CA GLN A 986 4.27 -32.38 3.03
C GLN A 986 5.23 -33.12 2.11
N CYS A 987 6.20 -33.82 2.67
CA CYS A 987 7.22 -34.57 1.94
C CYS A 987 6.86 -36.05 1.97
N TYR A 988 6.74 -36.70 0.81
CA TYR A 988 6.42 -38.11 0.69
C TYR A 988 7.62 -38.89 0.15
N GLU A 989 8.03 -39.91 0.90
CA GLU A 989 9.06 -40.85 0.48
C GLU A 989 8.57 -41.77 -0.64
N PRO A 990 9.46 -42.37 -1.44
CA PRO A 990 9.10 -43.39 -2.42
C PRO A 990 8.32 -44.55 -1.80
N GLY A 991 7.27 -45.01 -2.49
CA GLY A 991 6.37 -46.07 -2.07
C GLY A 991 5.15 -45.61 -1.26
N VAL A 992 5.10 -44.35 -0.84
CA VAL A 992 3.90 -43.78 -0.19
C VAL A 992 2.73 -43.78 -1.18
N GLN A 993 1.54 -44.14 -0.70
CA GLN A 993 0.30 -44.15 -1.46
C GLN A 993 -0.64 -43.06 -0.95
N LEU A 994 -1.22 -42.30 -1.87
CA LEU A 994 -2.16 -41.22 -1.60
C LEU A 994 -3.51 -41.51 -2.29
N HIS A 995 -4.59 -41.03 -1.72
CA HIS A 995 -5.91 -40.98 -2.35
C HIS A 995 -6.34 -39.53 -2.54
N VAL A 996 -6.77 -39.21 -3.76
CA VAL A 996 -7.40 -37.92 -4.09
C VAL A 996 -8.90 -38.13 -4.21
N ASN A 997 -9.67 -37.53 -3.31
CA ASN A 997 -11.13 -37.67 -3.31
C ASN A 997 -11.80 -36.83 -4.42
N GLU A 998 -13.14 -36.89 -4.51
CA GLU A 998 -13.92 -36.11 -5.48
C GLU A 998 -13.67 -34.60 -5.40
N GLN A 999 -13.41 -34.08 -4.19
CA GLN A 999 -13.11 -32.67 -3.92
C GLN A 999 -11.61 -32.34 -4.10
N ARG A 1000 -10.83 -33.25 -4.69
CA ARG A 1000 -9.38 -33.12 -4.93
C ARG A 1000 -8.52 -32.99 -3.66
N GLN A 1001 -9.04 -33.42 -2.52
CA GLN A 1001 -8.29 -33.45 -1.26
C GLN A 1001 -7.44 -34.73 -1.17
N VAL A 1002 -6.22 -34.59 -0.66
CA VAL A 1002 -5.23 -35.67 -0.56
C VAL A 1002 -5.29 -36.33 0.81
N THR A 1003 -5.37 -37.66 0.85
CA THR A 1003 -5.27 -38.46 2.08
C THR A 1003 -4.15 -39.51 1.94
N VAL A 1004 -3.33 -39.69 2.97
CA VAL A 1004 -2.23 -40.68 2.98
C VAL A 1004 -2.75 -42.06 3.40
N LEU A 1005 -2.49 -43.09 2.58
CA LEU A 1005 -3.10 -44.43 2.75
C LEU A 1005 -2.23 -45.42 3.54
N ASN A 1006 -0.90 -45.40 3.36
CA ASN A 1006 0.00 -46.46 3.83
C ASN A 1006 1.21 -45.92 4.63
N ALA A 1007 1.16 -44.67 5.09
CA ALA A 1007 2.26 -44.02 5.76
C ALA A 1007 1.81 -43.23 6.98
N ASP A 1008 2.77 -43.00 7.88
CA ASP A 1008 2.66 -42.12 9.04
C ASP A 1008 3.51 -40.88 8.80
N GLY A 1009 2.98 -39.70 9.16
CA GLY A 1009 3.70 -38.44 9.02
C GLY A 1009 4.47 -38.12 10.29
N VAL A 1010 5.75 -37.77 10.14
CA VAL A 1010 6.63 -37.32 11.22
C VAL A 1010 7.07 -35.89 10.93
N ASP A 1011 6.99 -35.02 11.92
CA ASP A 1011 7.52 -33.66 11.80
C ASP A 1011 9.05 -33.68 11.79
N ALA A 1012 9.65 -33.02 10.81
CA ALA A 1012 11.09 -32.88 10.67
C ALA A 1012 11.45 -31.39 10.59
N LYS A 1013 12.53 -30.99 11.29
CA LYS A 1013 13.09 -29.64 11.15
C LYS A 1013 13.66 -29.48 9.75
N THR A 1014 13.37 -28.36 9.09
CA THR A 1014 13.90 -28.05 7.75
C THR A 1014 15.34 -27.53 7.84
N SER A 1015 16.28 -28.36 8.28
CA SER A 1015 17.70 -28.03 8.32
C SER A 1015 18.29 -27.79 6.93
N ALA A 1016 19.55 -27.34 6.85
CA ALA A 1016 20.25 -27.22 5.58
C ALA A 1016 20.28 -28.56 4.81
N GLU A 1017 20.55 -29.67 5.49
CA GLU A 1017 20.55 -31.01 4.90
C GLU A 1017 19.17 -31.43 4.43
N PHE A 1018 18.12 -31.12 5.20
CA PHE A 1018 16.74 -31.37 4.81
C PHE A 1018 16.39 -30.63 3.52
N ARG A 1019 16.72 -29.34 3.45
CA ARG A 1019 16.45 -28.50 2.28
C ARG A 1019 17.22 -29.01 1.08
N VAL A 1020 18.50 -29.37 1.21
CA VAL A 1020 19.26 -30.02 0.12
C VAL A 1020 18.56 -31.28 -0.37
N ARG A 1021 18.02 -32.10 0.55
CA ARG A 1021 17.32 -33.33 0.22
C ARG A 1021 16.00 -33.12 -0.50
N TRP A 1022 15.20 -32.14 -0.10
CA TRP A 1022 13.80 -32.02 -0.56
C TRP A 1022 13.54 -30.88 -1.53
N SER A 1023 14.40 -29.85 -1.53
CA SER A 1023 14.28 -28.76 -2.50
C SER A 1023 14.75 -29.21 -3.88
N ARG A 1024 14.07 -28.73 -4.92
CA ARG A 1024 14.37 -29.09 -6.30
C ARG A 1024 14.39 -27.84 -7.18
N PRO A 1025 15.18 -27.82 -8.26
CA PRO A 1025 15.13 -26.72 -9.23
C PRO A 1025 13.71 -26.51 -9.73
N TRP A 1026 13.30 -25.25 -9.83
CA TRP A 1026 11.95 -24.91 -10.27
C TRP A 1026 11.62 -25.46 -11.67
N SER A 1027 10.65 -26.36 -11.76
CA SER A 1027 10.32 -27.03 -13.03
C SER A 1027 9.34 -26.23 -13.90
N LYS A 1028 8.40 -25.46 -13.30
CA LYS A 1028 7.33 -24.76 -14.04
C LYS A 1028 7.05 -23.35 -13.52
N LEU A 1029 7.28 -22.32 -14.36
CA LEU A 1029 6.88 -20.94 -14.09
C LEU A 1029 5.37 -20.76 -14.25
N THR A 1030 4.73 -20.03 -13.34
CA THR A 1030 3.30 -19.72 -13.40
C THR A 1030 3.05 -18.25 -13.02
N GLN A 1031 2.02 -17.63 -13.60
CA GLN A 1031 1.57 -16.27 -13.24
C GLN A 1031 0.68 -16.28 -11.98
N HIS A 1032 0.97 -17.11 -11.00
CA HIS A 1032 -0.03 -17.65 -10.07
C HIS A 1032 -0.89 -16.62 -9.29
N VAL A 1033 -2.11 -17.09 -8.94
CA VAL A 1033 -3.13 -16.49 -8.08
C VAL A 1033 -3.46 -17.55 -6.99
N GLY A 1034 -3.01 -17.35 -5.74
CA GLY A 1034 -3.25 -18.20 -4.53
C GLY A 1034 -2.09 -19.15 -4.14
N ALA A 1035 -2.02 -19.83 -2.99
CA ALA A 1035 -2.29 -19.41 -1.61
C ALA A 1035 -0.99 -19.66 -0.79
N TYR A 1036 -0.44 -18.61 -0.18
CA TYR A 1036 0.65 -18.66 0.82
C TYR A 1036 2.04 -19.17 0.40
N GLN A 1037 2.47 -19.06 -0.86
CA GLN A 1037 3.89 -19.25 -1.20
C GLN A 1037 4.31 -18.24 -2.28
N LEU A 1038 5.60 -17.94 -2.41
CA LEU A 1038 6.11 -17.13 -3.52
C LEU A 1038 6.19 -18.00 -4.79
N PRO A 1039 5.24 -17.91 -5.75
CA PRO A 1039 5.42 -18.59 -7.01
C PRO A 1039 6.65 -18.01 -7.71
N ALA A 1040 7.48 -18.85 -8.34
CA ALA A 1040 8.60 -18.30 -9.07
C ALA A 1040 8.09 -17.55 -10.32
N GLN A 1041 8.24 -16.23 -10.25
CA GLN A 1041 8.06 -15.32 -11.36
C GLN A 1041 9.41 -15.13 -12.08
N LEU A 1042 9.36 -14.35 -13.16
CA LEU A 1042 10.57 -13.84 -13.79
C LEU A 1042 10.90 -12.51 -13.12
N PRO A 1043 12.12 -12.30 -12.61
CA PRO A 1043 13.33 -13.16 -12.67
C PRO A 1043 13.60 -14.07 -11.45
N GLU A 1044 12.74 -14.05 -10.42
CA GLU A 1044 12.92 -14.67 -9.10
C GLU A 1044 13.12 -16.20 -9.13
N ALA A 1045 12.83 -16.84 -10.25
CA ALA A 1045 13.12 -18.25 -10.50
C ALA A 1045 14.60 -18.58 -10.72
N TYR A 1046 15.46 -17.57 -10.86
CA TYR A 1046 16.88 -17.72 -11.13
C TYR A 1046 17.73 -17.04 -10.05
N THR A 1047 18.97 -17.51 -9.88
CA THR A 1047 19.95 -16.95 -8.96
C THR A 1047 21.34 -16.89 -9.58
N THR A 1048 22.17 -16.01 -9.04
CA THR A 1048 23.57 -15.81 -9.39
C THR A 1048 24.38 -15.39 -8.16
N ASP A 1049 25.69 -15.64 -8.17
CA ASP A 1049 26.62 -15.21 -7.11
C ASP A 1049 27.43 -13.96 -7.48
N SER A 1050 27.31 -13.49 -8.72
CA SER A 1050 28.18 -12.50 -9.34
C SER A 1050 27.40 -11.30 -9.87
N HIS A 1051 28.05 -10.14 -9.97
CA HIS A 1051 27.55 -9.07 -10.85
C HIS A 1051 27.69 -9.51 -12.30
N LEU A 1052 26.73 -9.19 -13.15
CA LEU A 1052 26.69 -9.68 -14.52
C LEU A 1052 26.80 -8.55 -15.56
N ILE A 1053 27.40 -8.85 -16.71
CA ILE A 1053 27.04 -8.20 -17.98
C ILE A 1053 26.40 -9.24 -18.87
N VAL A 1054 25.19 -8.99 -19.34
CA VAL A 1054 24.46 -9.89 -20.25
C VAL A 1054 24.34 -9.24 -21.63
N LEU A 1055 24.56 -10.03 -22.69
CA LEU A 1055 24.67 -9.56 -24.07
C LEU A 1055 23.64 -10.25 -24.97
N GLY A 1056 22.96 -9.50 -25.85
CA GLY A 1056 22.15 -10.06 -26.92
C GLY A 1056 20.69 -9.59 -26.93
N SER A 1057 19.76 -10.45 -27.31
CA SER A 1057 18.32 -10.19 -27.40
C SER A 1057 17.54 -11.30 -26.72
N SER A 1058 16.21 -11.18 -26.61
CA SER A 1058 15.37 -12.27 -26.10
C SER A 1058 15.45 -13.55 -26.93
N THR A 1059 15.92 -13.50 -28.18
CA THR A 1059 16.08 -14.67 -29.05
C THR A 1059 17.47 -15.30 -28.98
N THR A 1060 18.48 -14.56 -28.49
CA THR A 1060 19.88 -15.03 -28.46
C THR A 1060 20.40 -15.26 -27.04
N SER A 1061 19.85 -14.56 -26.03
CA SER A 1061 20.23 -14.64 -24.62
C SER A 1061 19.02 -14.99 -23.75
N HIS A 1062 19.15 -16.06 -22.96
CA HIS A 1062 18.13 -16.47 -22.00
C HIS A 1062 18.02 -15.46 -20.87
N ALA A 1063 19.15 -14.92 -20.40
CA ALA A 1063 19.19 -13.86 -19.40
C ALA A 1063 18.41 -12.62 -19.85
N VAL A 1064 18.65 -12.15 -21.09
CA VAL A 1064 17.93 -11.00 -21.65
C VAL A 1064 16.44 -11.32 -21.83
N ALA A 1065 16.10 -12.54 -22.27
CA ALA A 1065 14.70 -12.98 -22.38
C ALA A 1065 13.96 -12.90 -21.03
N VAL A 1066 14.59 -13.39 -19.94
CA VAL A 1066 14.04 -13.31 -18.58
C VAL A 1066 13.84 -11.85 -18.14
N LEU A 1067 14.82 -10.97 -18.36
CA LEU A 1067 14.76 -9.57 -17.94
C LEU A 1067 13.75 -8.73 -18.75
N GLN A 1068 13.58 -9.02 -20.05
CA GLN A 1068 12.56 -8.38 -20.88
C GLN A 1068 11.16 -8.86 -20.52
N ALA A 1069 10.99 -10.19 -20.35
CA ALA A 1069 9.71 -10.76 -19.98
C ALA A 1069 9.26 -10.36 -18.57
N SER A 1070 10.18 -10.07 -17.64
CA SER A 1070 9.88 -9.59 -16.28
C SER A 1070 9.57 -8.10 -16.19
N GLU A 1071 9.71 -7.36 -17.30
CA GLU A 1071 9.53 -5.91 -17.36
C GLU A 1071 10.43 -5.16 -16.36
N LEU A 1072 11.62 -5.70 -16.09
CA LEU A 1072 12.67 -4.96 -15.37
C LEU A 1072 13.41 -3.99 -16.29
N LEU A 1073 13.48 -4.30 -17.59
CA LEU A 1073 14.04 -3.36 -18.57
C LEU A 1073 13.03 -2.26 -18.90
N PRO A 1074 13.47 -0.98 -19.01
CA PRO A 1074 12.60 0.11 -19.41
C PRO A 1074 11.97 -0.08 -20.80
N GLN A 1075 12.66 -0.77 -21.71
CA GLN A 1075 12.27 -1.01 -23.09
C GLN A 1075 12.68 -2.41 -23.56
N ILE A 1076 12.04 -2.90 -24.62
CA ILE A 1076 12.29 -4.23 -25.20
C ILE A 1076 13.25 -4.11 -26.37
N ALA A 1077 14.34 -4.89 -26.34
CA ALA A 1077 15.18 -5.10 -27.51
C ALA A 1077 14.76 -6.37 -28.28
N ASP A 1078 14.51 -6.23 -29.57
CA ASP A 1078 14.22 -7.30 -30.52
C ASP A 1078 14.73 -6.93 -31.91
N GLU A 1079 14.38 -7.70 -32.94
CA GLU A 1079 14.80 -7.45 -34.32
C GLU A 1079 14.33 -6.11 -34.90
N LYS A 1080 13.29 -5.50 -34.30
CA LYS A 1080 12.70 -4.26 -34.79
C LYS A 1080 13.17 -3.03 -34.03
N TYR A 1081 13.46 -3.13 -32.73
CA TYR A 1081 13.94 -2.01 -31.93
C TYR A 1081 15.01 -2.47 -30.94
N PRO A 1082 16.14 -1.74 -30.77
CA PRO A 1082 16.53 -0.51 -31.46
C PRO A 1082 16.90 -0.72 -32.94
N GLY A 1083 16.73 -1.95 -33.45
CA GLY A 1083 16.97 -2.32 -34.84
C GLY A 1083 18.45 -2.52 -35.14
N PRO A 1084 18.79 -2.91 -36.38
CA PRO A 1084 20.17 -3.17 -36.80
C PRO A 1084 21.14 -2.05 -36.45
N GLY A 1085 22.25 -2.38 -35.77
CA GLY A 1085 23.29 -1.44 -35.36
C GLY A 1085 22.95 -0.56 -34.14
N GLY A 1086 21.75 -0.69 -33.58
CA GLY A 1086 21.32 -0.02 -32.35
C GLY A 1086 21.54 -0.88 -31.10
N ALA A 1087 21.52 -0.28 -29.91
CA ALA A 1087 21.60 -1.02 -28.64
C ALA A 1087 20.87 -0.33 -27.49
N LEU A 1088 20.45 -1.12 -26.51
CA LEU A 1088 20.00 -0.66 -25.19
C LEU A 1088 21.05 -1.05 -24.15
N VAL A 1089 21.45 -0.09 -23.32
CA VAL A 1089 22.33 -0.28 -22.17
C VAL A 1089 21.54 0.07 -20.92
N SER A 1090 21.35 -0.88 -20.01
CA SER A 1090 20.59 -0.66 -18.78
C SER A 1090 21.26 -1.30 -17.59
N LEU A 1091 21.21 -0.64 -16.44
CA LEU A 1091 21.48 -1.27 -15.15
C LEU A 1091 20.18 -1.92 -14.63
N CYS A 1092 20.25 -3.18 -14.25
CA CYS A 1092 19.21 -3.89 -13.52
C CYS A 1092 19.71 -4.13 -12.10
N TRP A 1093 18.98 -3.65 -11.10
CA TRP A 1093 19.34 -3.83 -9.70
C TRP A 1093 18.86 -5.18 -9.21
N SER A 1094 19.79 -5.95 -8.65
CA SER A 1094 19.51 -7.24 -8.02
C SER A 1094 18.56 -8.17 -8.80
N PRO A 1095 18.62 -8.31 -10.14
CA PRO A 1095 17.59 -9.06 -10.86
C PRO A 1095 17.52 -10.55 -10.49
N PHE A 1096 18.64 -11.16 -10.10
CA PHE A 1096 18.67 -12.61 -9.84
C PHE A 1096 19.08 -12.94 -8.39
N ALA A 1097 19.77 -12.03 -7.71
CA ALA A 1097 20.14 -12.17 -6.31
C ALA A 1097 20.29 -10.79 -5.66
N ALA A 1098 19.98 -10.69 -4.37
CA ALA A 1098 20.07 -9.43 -3.64
C ALA A 1098 21.49 -8.87 -3.73
N GLU A 1099 21.61 -7.58 -4.05
CA GLU A 1099 22.87 -6.85 -4.25
C GLU A 1099 23.73 -7.34 -5.42
N LYS A 1100 23.23 -8.25 -6.27
CA LYS A 1100 23.90 -8.69 -7.49
C LYS A 1100 23.27 -8.04 -8.71
N ASN A 1101 23.78 -6.87 -9.06
CA ASN A 1101 23.35 -6.10 -10.24
C ASN A 1101 23.75 -6.76 -11.56
N ALA A 1102 22.97 -6.49 -12.62
CA ALA A 1102 23.31 -6.85 -13.99
C ALA A 1102 23.33 -5.61 -14.90
N ILE A 1103 24.37 -5.48 -15.72
CA ILE A 1103 24.41 -4.54 -16.85
C ILE A 1103 23.91 -5.29 -18.08
N VAL A 1104 22.90 -4.75 -18.74
CA VAL A 1104 22.27 -5.37 -19.90
C VAL A 1104 22.67 -4.59 -21.14
N LEU A 1105 23.33 -5.25 -22.10
CA LEU A 1105 23.65 -4.73 -23.42
C LEU A 1105 22.79 -5.48 -24.45
N ALA A 1106 21.62 -4.91 -24.75
CA ALA A 1106 20.64 -5.56 -25.59
C ALA A 1106 20.64 -5.05 -27.04
N SER A 1107 20.77 -5.95 -28.01
CA SER A 1107 20.77 -5.66 -29.46
C SER A 1107 20.39 -6.91 -30.26
N SER A 1108 19.80 -6.72 -31.44
CA SER A 1108 19.47 -7.78 -32.39
C SER A 1108 20.67 -8.34 -33.16
N ASP A 1109 21.78 -7.59 -33.22
CA ASP A 1109 22.95 -7.95 -34.04
C ASP A 1109 24.30 -7.55 -33.39
N PRO A 1110 25.43 -8.13 -33.85
CA PRO A 1110 26.75 -7.86 -33.30
C PRO A 1110 27.25 -6.42 -33.43
N ALA A 1111 26.85 -5.68 -34.47
CA ALA A 1111 27.28 -4.29 -34.65
C ALA A 1111 26.62 -3.39 -33.60
N GLY A 1112 25.34 -3.63 -33.30
CA GLY A 1112 24.64 -2.97 -32.20
C GLY A 1112 25.28 -3.28 -30.85
N ILE A 1113 25.60 -4.55 -30.55
CA ILE A 1113 26.31 -4.90 -29.29
C ILE A 1113 27.64 -4.13 -29.19
N LYS A 1114 28.44 -4.09 -30.27
CA LYS A 1114 29.71 -3.34 -30.28
C LYS A 1114 29.49 -1.85 -30.01
N ALA A 1115 28.44 -1.24 -30.57
CA ALA A 1115 28.09 0.15 -30.30
C ALA A 1115 27.68 0.38 -28.83
N GLY A 1116 26.93 -0.56 -28.25
CA GLY A 1116 26.59 -0.58 -26.83
C GLY A 1116 27.83 -0.67 -25.92
N VAL A 1117 28.80 -1.53 -26.28
CA VAL A 1117 30.08 -1.64 -25.56
C VAL A 1117 30.85 -0.32 -25.59
N GLU A 1118 30.96 0.33 -26.75
CA GLU A 1118 31.62 1.64 -26.84
C GLU A 1118 30.94 2.67 -25.95
N ALA A 1119 29.61 2.77 -26.00
CA ALA A 1119 28.83 3.70 -25.19
C ALA A 1119 28.98 3.44 -23.69
N LEU A 1120 28.94 2.17 -23.26
CA LEU A 1120 29.19 1.79 -21.86
C LEU A 1120 30.60 2.21 -21.41
N THR A 1121 31.61 1.96 -22.23
CA THR A 1121 33.01 2.27 -21.87
C THR A 1121 33.32 3.77 -21.89
N GLN A 1122 32.50 4.58 -22.57
CA GLN A 1122 32.60 6.04 -22.49
C GLN A 1122 32.20 6.57 -21.11
N LEU A 1123 31.34 5.87 -20.36
CA LEU A 1123 30.97 6.27 -18.99
C LEU A 1123 32.13 6.12 -17.99
N LEU A 1124 33.15 5.35 -18.35
CA LEU A 1124 34.34 5.07 -17.54
C LEU A 1124 35.47 6.08 -17.78
N LYS A 1125 35.32 6.96 -18.77
CA LYS A 1125 36.22 8.08 -19.03
C LYS A 1125 35.76 9.29 -18.25
#